data_AF-A0A1E4TAR0-F1
#
_entry.id   AF-A0A1E4TAR0-F1
#
_cell.length_a   1.000
_cell.length_b   1.000
_cell.length_c   1.000
_cell.angle_alpha   90.00
_cell.angle_beta   90.00
_cell.angle_gamma   90.00
#
_symmetry.space_group_name_H-M   'P 1'
#
loop_
_entity.id
_entity.type
_entity.pdbx_description
1 polymer ?
#
loop_
_entity_poly.entity_id
_entity_poly.type
_entity_poly.pdbx_seq_one_letter_code
_entity_poly.pdbx_strand_id
1 'polypeptide(L)'
;MTTASEENSQLLEEALQNVKKHAALMRSTVNVRGKLMDTVKQASLMLAELRTSSLGPRQYYELYTAVFDQLGQLTSALRDGHPANHLADVYELVQYAGNIVPRLYLMVTVGTAFMSVPDAPVKEIMMDMLEMCRGVQHPIRGLFLRYYLSQTTRNYLPIGTDSGPAGNLNDSVTFVLTNFVEMNKLWVRLQHQGPSKEREKRLAERQELQILVGSNLVRLSQLDGIDQDMYRETILPAILEQVVHCRDVLAQQYLFEVITQVFPDEFHLHTLDMLLDAIKKLRPELKVQPIITGLIDRLTNFAIQPSIVYGIPSDIDLFQIFWSDIQELLESRPDIPNKDVAELLTSLLNLSLVCYPAHVQNIDKVLDFATKTFEATAETPDPTPLETSESVQKLLMSPVNHYSSILTALALPHFISLLNVQPYGTRKAVSLAVLRSVIQNRLKLSTVQSAEAVFDVIMVLIKDSHPDSAANGTSRVAEQEQVVLEQGLIARMLHLLTAENVETEFTLLQTASKRLTKASPDRQIFTIPSLVFESLKVARRFKGFEGDDTEKKQRISDVFKFIFRHISDIHRMMGATSSTVADLCFMLFASAAEVADQLELEDVSYEFFAQAFTVYEESISDSRSQFQAVCQVAGVLQRTRNLSTESYDTLITKCALYGSKLLKKSDQCRAVYLASHLWWGTELPSDAPGSEGSLYRDGKRVLECLQRALRVADACMDQSLSVQLFVEILNQYVYYFERGNSAVTVKYLNGLIELIQNNLDNDTELVIPDGPRKHFQRTLDYISRLKETDERFAQASW
;
A
#
# COMPACT_ATOMS: atom_id res chain seq x y z
N MET A 1 -24.71 -47.24 4.87
CA MET A 1 -23.27 -47.17 5.20
C MET A 1 -23.14 -46.06 6.20
N THR A 2 -23.28 -46.38 7.48
CA THR A 2 -22.91 -45.51 8.60
C THR A 2 -21.46 -45.10 8.36
N THR A 3 -21.20 -43.80 8.33
CA THR A 3 -19.84 -43.33 8.13
C THR A 3 -19.00 -43.79 9.32
N ALA A 4 -17.74 -44.20 9.14
CA ALA A 4 -16.86 -44.63 10.25
C ALA A 4 -16.77 -43.59 11.40
N SER A 5 -17.18 -42.34 11.14
CA SER A 5 -17.33 -41.28 12.13
C SER A 5 -18.50 -41.48 13.11
N GLU A 6 -19.63 -42.05 12.67
CA GLU A 6 -20.81 -42.30 13.51
C GLU A 6 -20.56 -43.45 14.48
N GLU A 7 -19.93 -44.53 14.01
CA GLU A 7 -19.55 -45.69 14.84
C GLU A 7 -18.52 -45.29 15.91
N ASN A 8 -17.52 -44.49 15.55
CA ASN A 8 -16.53 -43.98 16.50
C ASN A 8 -17.16 -43.03 17.55
N SER A 9 -18.22 -42.31 17.20
CA SER A 9 -18.92 -41.41 18.14
C SER A 9 -19.75 -42.20 19.16
N GLN A 10 -20.39 -43.29 18.74
CA GLN A 10 -21.10 -44.21 19.65
C GLN A 10 -20.13 -44.89 20.63
N LEU A 11 -19.00 -45.39 20.14
CA LEU A 11 -17.95 -45.98 20.98
C LEU A 11 -17.40 -45.00 22.02
N LEU A 12 -17.24 -43.72 21.66
CA LEU A 12 -16.82 -42.68 22.59
C LEU A 12 -17.88 -42.44 23.68
N GLU A 13 -19.15 -42.37 23.30
CA GLU A 13 -20.23 -42.13 24.26
C GLU A 13 -20.33 -43.26 25.29
N GLU A 14 -20.23 -44.51 24.85
CA GLU A 14 -20.19 -45.69 25.73
C GLU A 14 -18.99 -45.63 26.70
N ALA A 15 -17.80 -45.33 26.19
CA ALA A 15 -16.60 -45.19 27.01
C ALA A 15 -16.75 -44.06 28.06
N LEU A 16 -17.31 -42.91 27.66
CA LEU A 16 -17.56 -41.79 28.58
C LEU A 16 -18.61 -42.12 29.64
N GLN A 17 -19.65 -42.88 29.31
CA GLN A 17 -20.64 -43.36 30.27
C GLN A 17 -20.01 -44.31 31.30
N ASN A 18 -19.15 -45.24 30.85
CA ASN A 18 -18.41 -46.12 31.74
C ASN A 18 -17.46 -45.36 32.66
N VAL A 19 -16.72 -44.38 32.12
CA VAL A 19 -15.84 -43.50 32.92
C VAL A 19 -16.65 -42.77 33.99
N LYS A 20 -17.80 -42.17 33.64
CA LYS A 20 -18.68 -41.49 34.61
C LYS A 20 -19.19 -42.43 35.70
N LYS A 21 -19.60 -43.65 35.33
CA LYS A 21 -20.09 -44.66 36.27
C LYS A 21 -19.00 -45.08 37.26
N HIS A 22 -17.82 -45.43 36.78
CA HIS A 22 -16.70 -45.83 37.64
C HIS A 22 -16.15 -44.67 38.45
N ALA A 23 -16.14 -43.45 37.90
CA ALA A 23 -15.72 -42.26 38.63
C ALA A 23 -16.67 -41.92 39.79
N ALA A 24 -17.99 -42.06 39.63
CA ALA A 24 -18.94 -41.85 40.72
C ALA A 24 -18.74 -42.85 41.87
N LEU A 25 -18.46 -44.12 41.53
CA LEU A 25 -18.13 -45.16 42.50
C LEU A 25 -16.75 -44.95 43.15
N MET A 26 -15.80 -44.41 42.41
CA MET A 26 -14.51 -43.99 42.95
C MET A 26 -14.71 -42.89 43.99
N ARG A 27 -15.42 -41.80 43.67
CA ARG A 27 -15.65 -40.68 44.61
C ARG A 27 -16.36 -41.10 45.90
N SER A 28 -17.31 -42.03 45.82
CA SER A 28 -18.03 -42.52 47.01
C SER A 28 -17.16 -43.40 47.92
N THR A 29 -16.08 -43.98 47.40
CA THR A 29 -15.19 -44.88 48.15
C THR A 29 -13.92 -44.17 48.67
N VAL A 30 -13.48 -43.11 47.98
CA VAL A 30 -12.24 -42.36 48.29
C VAL A 30 -12.20 -41.84 49.73
N ASN A 31 -13.31 -41.29 50.24
CA ASN A 31 -13.36 -40.68 51.57
C ASN A 31 -13.67 -41.67 52.71
N VAL A 32 -13.88 -42.95 52.39
CA VAL A 32 -14.26 -43.98 53.37
C VAL A 32 -13.01 -44.71 53.86
N ARG A 33 -12.70 -44.56 55.15
CA ARG A 33 -11.53 -45.19 55.79
C ARG A 33 -11.54 -46.71 55.57
N GLY A 34 -10.44 -47.25 55.04
CA GLY A 34 -10.25 -48.68 54.77
C GLY A 34 -10.73 -49.18 53.41
N LYS A 35 -11.35 -48.34 52.55
CA LYS A 35 -11.80 -48.72 51.20
C LYS A 35 -10.87 -48.30 50.06
N LEU A 36 -9.61 -47.98 50.36
CA LEU A 36 -8.62 -47.54 49.37
C LEU A 36 -8.43 -48.58 48.24
N MET A 37 -8.46 -49.87 48.57
CA MET A 37 -8.38 -50.95 47.58
C MET A 37 -9.55 -50.93 46.58
N ASP A 38 -10.77 -50.69 47.08
CA ASP A 38 -11.95 -50.59 46.24
C ASP A 38 -11.86 -49.34 45.36
N THR A 39 -11.36 -48.23 45.90
CA THR A 39 -11.09 -47.00 45.14
C THR A 39 -10.08 -47.23 44.01
N VAL A 40 -8.93 -47.86 44.29
CA VAL A 40 -7.91 -48.18 43.29
C VAL A 40 -8.45 -49.15 42.24
N LYS A 41 -9.29 -50.12 42.64
CA LYS A 41 -9.95 -51.04 41.72
C LYS A 41 -10.92 -50.32 40.78
N GLN A 42 -11.75 -49.41 41.30
CA GLN A 42 -12.65 -48.61 40.46
C GLN A 42 -11.88 -47.66 39.53
N ALA A 43 -10.80 -47.04 40.01
CA ALA A 43 -9.91 -46.22 39.20
C ALA A 43 -9.23 -47.06 38.09
N SER A 44 -8.79 -48.29 38.40
CA SER A 44 -8.21 -49.19 37.40
C SER A 44 -9.23 -49.63 36.34
N LEU A 45 -10.50 -49.81 36.69
CA LEU A 45 -11.57 -50.14 35.73
C LEU A 45 -11.89 -48.94 34.84
N MET A 46 -11.95 -47.73 35.41
CA MET A 46 -12.08 -46.48 34.65
C MET A 46 -10.93 -46.32 33.65
N LEU A 47 -9.69 -46.55 34.08
CA LEU A 47 -8.50 -46.44 33.23
C LEU A 47 -8.38 -47.55 32.19
N ALA A 48 -9.13 -48.64 32.32
CA ALA A 48 -9.14 -49.70 31.31
C ALA A 48 -9.71 -49.20 29.98
N GLU A 49 -10.60 -48.20 29.99
CA GLU A 49 -11.17 -47.59 28.78
C GLU A 49 -10.11 -46.89 27.92
N LEU A 50 -9.05 -46.33 28.54
CA LEU A 50 -7.92 -45.70 27.82
C LEU A 50 -7.07 -46.70 27.02
N ARG A 51 -7.33 -48.01 27.14
CA ARG A 51 -6.63 -49.05 26.36
C ARG A 51 -7.16 -49.17 24.94
N THR A 52 -8.33 -48.60 24.64
CA THR A 52 -8.92 -48.66 23.31
C THR A 52 -7.94 -48.16 22.23
N SER A 53 -8.01 -48.78 21.05
CA SER A 53 -7.22 -48.41 19.86
C SER A 53 -8.11 -48.00 18.67
N SER A 54 -9.44 -48.01 18.85
CA SER A 54 -10.40 -47.71 17.78
C SER A 54 -10.71 -46.21 17.66
N LEU A 55 -10.50 -45.43 18.73
CA LEU A 55 -10.77 -44.00 18.75
C LEU A 55 -9.68 -43.21 18.01
N GLY A 56 -10.10 -42.19 17.26
CA GLY A 56 -9.17 -41.21 16.68
C GLY A 56 -8.58 -40.29 17.76
N PRO A 57 -7.50 -39.53 17.46
CA PRO A 57 -6.81 -38.69 18.44
C PRO A 57 -7.70 -37.68 19.16
N ARG A 58 -8.60 -37.00 18.43
CA ARG A 58 -9.54 -36.03 19.02
C ARG A 58 -10.50 -36.67 20.03
N GLN A 59 -11.09 -37.81 19.66
CA GLN A 59 -12.01 -38.56 20.55
C GLN A 59 -11.25 -39.13 21.75
N TYR A 60 -10.02 -39.60 21.52
CA TYR A 60 -9.14 -40.05 22.59
C TYR A 60 -8.76 -38.90 23.53
N TYR A 61 -8.55 -37.68 23.00
CA TYR A 61 -8.32 -36.47 23.80
C TYR A 61 -9.52 -36.11 24.68
N GLU A 62 -10.75 -36.24 24.16
CA GLU A 62 -11.98 -36.02 24.93
C GLU A 62 -12.13 -37.05 26.07
N LEU A 63 -11.90 -38.34 25.77
CA LEU A 63 -11.88 -39.40 26.77
C LEU A 63 -10.77 -39.17 27.82
N TYR A 64 -9.57 -38.81 27.36
CA TYR A 64 -8.43 -38.49 28.21
C TYR A 64 -8.75 -37.34 29.17
N THR A 65 -9.35 -36.25 28.69
CA THR A 65 -9.73 -35.09 29.51
C THR A 65 -10.73 -35.49 30.59
N ALA A 66 -11.74 -36.29 30.24
CA ALA A 66 -12.71 -36.79 31.21
C ALA A 66 -12.05 -37.63 32.31
N VAL A 67 -11.07 -38.48 31.97
CA VAL A 67 -10.32 -39.28 32.95
C VAL A 67 -9.36 -38.40 33.77
N PHE A 68 -8.69 -37.43 33.14
CA PHE A 68 -7.75 -36.51 33.77
C PHE A 68 -8.37 -35.80 34.97
N ASP A 69 -9.57 -35.24 34.79
CA ASP A 69 -10.29 -34.52 35.86
C ASP A 69 -10.61 -35.41 37.06
N GLN A 70 -10.95 -36.69 36.81
CA GLN A 70 -11.25 -37.64 37.88
C GLN A 70 -9.99 -38.06 38.63
N LEU A 71 -8.87 -38.26 37.92
CA LEU A 71 -7.59 -38.56 38.55
C LEU A 71 -7.07 -37.39 39.39
N GLY A 72 -7.29 -36.14 38.96
CA GLY A 72 -6.93 -34.96 39.76
C GLY A 72 -7.63 -34.94 41.13
N GLN A 73 -8.90 -35.33 41.18
CA GLN A 73 -9.64 -35.48 42.44
C GLN A 73 -9.06 -36.59 43.32
N LEU A 74 -8.67 -37.71 42.70
CA LEU A 74 -8.01 -38.82 43.41
C LEU A 74 -6.67 -38.37 44.02
N THR A 75 -5.85 -37.62 43.26
CA THR A 75 -4.57 -37.09 43.76
C THR A 75 -4.76 -36.19 44.98
N SER A 76 -5.74 -35.27 44.95
CA SER A 76 -6.03 -34.41 46.12
C SER A 76 -6.43 -35.24 47.33
N ALA A 77 -7.32 -36.22 47.16
CA ALA A 77 -7.79 -37.04 48.26
C ALA A 77 -6.71 -37.96 48.83
N LEU A 78 -5.80 -38.48 48.00
CA LEU A 78 -4.65 -39.26 48.44
C LEU A 78 -3.67 -38.42 49.28
N ARG A 79 -3.44 -37.16 48.87
CA ARG A 79 -2.62 -36.21 49.64
C ARG A 79 -3.25 -35.91 51.01
N ASP A 80 -4.55 -35.63 51.05
CA ASP A 80 -5.25 -35.32 52.30
C ASP A 80 -5.34 -36.57 53.22
N GLY A 81 -5.30 -37.77 52.64
CA GLY A 81 -5.27 -39.06 53.35
C GLY A 81 -3.89 -39.56 53.78
N HIS A 82 -2.81 -38.83 53.47
CA HIS A 82 -1.41 -39.22 53.75
C HIS A 82 -1.09 -39.53 55.23
N PRO A 83 -1.74 -38.92 56.24
CA PRO A 83 -1.49 -39.30 57.64
C PRO A 83 -2.02 -40.69 58.03
N ALA A 84 -2.98 -41.24 57.29
CA ALA A 84 -3.64 -42.50 57.61
C ALA A 84 -3.14 -43.69 56.76
N ASN A 85 -2.67 -43.42 55.54
CA ASN A 85 -2.09 -44.42 54.64
C ASN A 85 -0.72 -43.92 54.17
N HIS A 86 0.34 -44.68 54.45
CA HIS A 86 1.67 -44.31 54.00
C HIS A 86 1.75 -44.39 52.46
N LEU A 87 2.13 -43.28 51.81
CA LEU A 87 2.08 -43.20 50.35
C LEU A 87 3.11 -44.10 49.66
N ALA A 88 4.20 -44.50 50.31
CA ALA A 88 5.16 -45.44 49.73
C ALA A 88 4.53 -46.83 49.52
N ASP A 89 3.77 -47.32 50.50
CA ASP A 89 3.06 -48.61 50.40
C ASP A 89 1.99 -48.54 49.30
N VAL A 90 1.32 -47.41 49.16
CA VAL A 90 0.33 -47.18 48.08
C VAL A 90 1.01 -47.11 46.71
N TYR A 91 2.22 -46.53 46.64
CA TYR A 91 3.01 -46.47 45.40
C TYR A 91 3.44 -47.85 44.93
N GLU A 92 3.81 -48.75 45.84
CA GLU A 92 4.05 -50.17 45.52
C GLU A 92 2.74 -50.87 45.15
N LEU A 93 1.67 -50.64 45.91
CA LEU A 93 0.39 -51.31 45.75
C LEU A 93 -0.22 -51.13 44.36
N VAL A 94 -0.20 -49.91 43.83
CA VAL A 94 -0.78 -49.62 42.51
C VAL A 94 -0.02 -50.31 41.37
N GLN A 95 1.22 -50.75 41.60
CA GLN A 95 2.01 -51.49 40.61
C GLN A 95 1.54 -52.93 40.41
N TYR A 96 0.77 -53.50 41.36
CA TYR A 96 0.16 -54.82 41.21
C TYR A 96 -1.01 -54.84 40.20
N ALA A 97 -1.42 -53.69 39.66
CA ALA A 97 -2.40 -53.64 38.58
C ALA A 97 -1.87 -54.37 37.32
N GLY A 98 -2.57 -55.42 36.89
CA GLY A 98 -2.10 -56.31 35.82
C GLY A 98 -1.96 -55.67 34.44
N ASN A 99 -2.74 -54.61 34.13
CA ASN A 99 -2.67 -53.91 32.85
C ASN A 99 -1.75 -52.68 32.95
N ILE A 100 -0.83 -52.54 31.99
CA ILE A 100 0.20 -51.50 32.02
C ILE A 100 -0.34 -50.06 31.99
N VAL A 101 -1.40 -49.78 31.22
CA VAL A 101 -1.94 -48.41 31.10
C VAL A 101 -2.56 -47.96 32.44
N PRO A 102 -3.55 -48.67 33.02
CA PRO A 102 -4.05 -48.34 34.36
C PRO A 102 -2.95 -48.26 35.42
N ARG A 103 -2.00 -49.19 35.40
CA ARG A 103 -0.88 -49.24 36.34
C ARG A 103 -0.07 -47.94 36.31
N LEU A 104 0.36 -47.49 35.13
CA LEU A 104 1.23 -46.31 35.02
C LEU A 104 0.48 -45.01 35.33
N TYR A 105 -0.79 -44.87 34.93
CA TYR A 105 -1.58 -43.69 35.31
C TYR A 105 -1.77 -43.61 36.84
N LEU A 106 -2.06 -44.74 37.49
CA LEU A 106 -2.18 -44.81 38.96
C LEU A 106 -0.83 -44.54 39.64
N MET A 107 0.25 -45.15 39.15
CA MET A 107 1.60 -44.91 39.67
C MET A 107 1.98 -43.43 39.56
N VAL A 108 1.68 -42.76 38.44
CA VAL A 108 1.92 -41.32 38.28
C VAL A 108 1.04 -40.49 39.21
N THR A 109 -0.24 -40.83 39.42
CA THR A 109 -1.10 -40.12 40.39
C THR A 109 -0.57 -40.21 41.81
N VAL A 110 -0.18 -41.41 42.24
CA VAL A 110 0.32 -41.66 43.60
C VAL A 110 1.71 -41.07 43.75
N GLY A 111 2.57 -41.21 42.75
CA GLY A 111 3.91 -40.62 42.72
C GLY A 111 3.86 -39.10 42.83
N THR A 112 2.94 -38.45 42.10
CA THR A 112 2.71 -37.00 42.22
C THR A 112 2.21 -36.60 43.61
N ALA A 113 1.28 -37.38 44.19
CA ALA A 113 0.84 -37.15 45.56
C ALA A 113 1.99 -37.33 46.57
N PHE A 114 2.91 -38.27 46.32
CA PHE A 114 4.08 -38.51 47.15
C PHE A 114 5.11 -37.39 47.03
N MET A 115 5.36 -36.86 45.82
CA MET A 115 6.22 -35.69 45.60
C MET A 115 5.69 -34.41 46.27
N SER A 116 4.38 -34.34 46.59
CA SER A 116 3.78 -33.19 47.29
C SER A 116 4.08 -33.17 48.80
N VAL A 117 4.65 -34.23 49.36
CA VAL A 117 4.90 -34.37 50.80
C VAL A 117 6.30 -33.86 51.15
N PRO A 118 6.48 -33.10 52.26
CA PRO A 118 7.81 -32.74 52.74
C PRO A 118 8.63 -33.99 53.12
N ASP A 119 9.91 -34.02 52.77
CA ASP A 119 10.87 -35.14 52.96
C ASP A 119 10.77 -36.34 51.99
N ALA A 120 9.97 -36.23 50.92
CA ALA A 120 9.91 -37.28 49.89
C ALA A 120 11.17 -37.32 49.00
N PRO A 121 11.63 -38.50 48.53
CA PRO A 121 12.73 -38.65 47.58
C PRO A 121 12.26 -38.32 46.15
N VAL A 122 11.97 -37.04 45.89
CA VAL A 122 11.39 -36.52 44.63
C VAL A 122 12.19 -36.96 43.41
N LYS A 123 13.53 -36.93 43.49
CA LYS A 123 14.42 -37.32 42.39
C LYS A 123 14.23 -38.77 41.96
N GLU A 124 14.21 -39.69 42.93
CA GLU A 124 14.12 -41.13 42.66
C GLU A 124 12.75 -41.49 42.08
N ILE A 125 11.68 -40.93 42.67
CA ILE A 125 10.30 -41.15 42.18
C ILE A 125 10.15 -40.61 40.76
N MET A 126 10.66 -39.42 40.49
CA MET A 126 10.59 -38.79 39.16
C MET A 126 11.30 -39.64 38.10
N MET A 127 12.52 -40.10 38.38
CA MET A 127 13.28 -40.94 37.45
C MET A 127 12.66 -42.33 37.28
N ASP A 128 12.17 -42.95 38.35
CA ASP A 128 11.45 -44.23 38.29
C ASP A 128 10.19 -44.14 37.42
N MET A 129 9.34 -43.12 37.65
CA MET A 129 8.15 -42.89 36.81
C MET A 129 8.52 -42.71 35.34
N LEU A 130 9.60 -41.95 35.04
CA LEU A 130 10.10 -41.73 33.69
C LEU A 130 10.57 -43.02 33.00
N GLU A 131 11.31 -43.86 33.72
CA GLU A 131 11.82 -45.14 33.22
C GLU A 131 10.69 -46.14 32.99
N MET A 132 9.75 -46.24 33.93
CA MET A 132 8.59 -47.12 33.83
C MET A 132 7.63 -46.71 32.70
N CYS A 133 7.53 -45.41 32.40
CA CYS A 133 6.81 -44.90 31.24
C CYS A 133 7.42 -45.37 29.89
N ARG A 134 8.68 -45.84 29.85
CA ARG A 134 9.25 -46.49 28.64
C ARG A 134 8.54 -47.81 28.31
N GLY A 135 7.79 -48.41 29.24
CA GLY A 135 7.02 -49.63 28.97
C GLY A 135 5.89 -49.47 27.93
N VAL A 136 5.41 -48.24 27.68
CA VAL A 136 4.33 -47.98 26.72
C VAL A 136 4.89 -47.45 25.40
N GLN A 137 5.06 -48.35 24.44
CA GLN A 137 5.60 -48.03 23.11
C GLN A 137 4.52 -47.67 22.07
N HIS A 138 3.24 -47.74 22.42
CA HIS A 138 2.16 -47.35 21.51
C HIS A 138 2.08 -45.82 21.41
N PRO A 139 2.16 -45.22 20.21
CA PRO A 139 2.26 -43.77 20.03
C PRO A 139 1.21 -42.93 20.77
N ILE A 140 -0.08 -43.13 20.49
CA ILE A 140 -1.16 -42.30 21.07
C ILE A 140 -1.20 -42.45 22.60
N ARG A 141 -1.37 -43.69 23.10
CA ARG A 141 -1.38 -43.99 24.54
C ARG A 141 -0.14 -43.49 25.28
N GLY A 142 1.04 -43.65 24.68
CA GLY A 142 2.31 -43.22 25.24
C GLY A 142 2.44 -41.70 25.29
N LEU A 143 2.03 -40.99 24.23
CA LEU A 143 2.01 -39.53 24.18
C LEU A 143 1.10 -38.96 25.26
N PHE A 144 -0.13 -39.47 25.39
CA PHE A 144 -1.07 -39.01 26.42
C PHE A 144 -0.63 -39.33 27.85
N LEU A 145 -0.02 -40.51 28.07
CA LEU A 145 0.56 -40.86 29.37
C LEU A 145 1.74 -39.96 29.74
N ARG A 146 2.62 -39.66 28.79
CA ARG A 146 3.77 -38.77 29.01
C ARG A 146 3.35 -37.31 29.16
N TYR A 147 2.31 -36.90 28.43
CA TYR A 147 1.68 -35.60 28.62
C TYR A 147 1.04 -35.51 30.02
N TYR A 148 0.37 -36.58 30.47
CA TYR A 148 -0.15 -36.69 31.83
C TYR A 148 0.95 -36.56 32.90
N LEU A 149 2.05 -37.29 32.72
CA LEU A 149 3.23 -37.20 33.58
C LEU A 149 3.77 -35.76 33.65
N SER A 150 3.93 -35.10 32.51
CA SER A 150 4.43 -33.72 32.46
C SER A 150 3.49 -32.71 33.14
N GLN A 151 2.18 -32.90 33.04
CA GLN A 151 1.20 -31.98 33.64
C GLN A 151 1.07 -32.16 35.15
N THR A 152 1.10 -33.42 35.62
CA THR A 152 0.97 -33.74 37.05
C THR A 152 2.21 -33.37 37.85
N THR A 153 3.40 -33.58 37.27
CA THR A 153 4.68 -33.24 37.92
C THR A 153 5.02 -31.75 37.89
N ARG A 154 4.24 -30.93 37.15
CA ARG A 154 4.52 -29.50 36.90
C ARG A 154 4.98 -28.74 38.15
N ASN A 155 4.21 -28.81 39.24
CA ASN A 155 4.45 -27.97 40.43
C ASN A 155 5.49 -28.56 41.40
N TYR A 156 6.01 -29.75 41.12
CA TYR A 156 6.85 -30.52 42.05
C TYR A 156 8.24 -30.83 41.48
N LEU A 157 8.61 -30.22 40.35
CA LEU A 157 9.94 -30.37 39.78
C LEU A 157 10.99 -29.69 40.66
N PRO A 158 12.11 -30.34 40.97
CA PRO A 158 13.19 -29.74 41.75
C PRO A 158 13.82 -28.52 41.06
N ILE A 159 13.88 -27.39 41.77
CA ILE A 159 14.54 -26.13 41.31
C ILE A 159 15.80 -25.83 42.15
N GLY A 160 16.03 -26.58 43.23
CA GLY A 160 17.16 -26.37 44.15
C GLY A 160 18.53 -26.66 43.53
N THR A 161 19.58 -26.21 44.22
CA THR A 161 20.99 -26.50 43.89
C THR A 161 21.54 -27.72 44.64
N ASP A 162 20.82 -28.23 45.63
CA ASP A 162 21.30 -29.31 46.50
C ASP A 162 21.24 -30.68 45.78
N SER A 163 22.31 -31.46 45.87
CA SER A 163 22.39 -32.82 45.28
C SER A 163 21.71 -33.91 46.14
N GLY A 164 20.87 -33.52 47.10
CA GLY A 164 20.18 -34.44 48.00
C GLY A 164 19.01 -35.19 47.34
N PRO A 165 18.26 -36.00 48.11
CA PRO A 165 17.08 -36.75 47.62
C PRO A 165 15.97 -35.88 47.02
N ALA A 166 15.98 -34.59 47.35
CA ALA A 166 15.07 -33.58 46.81
C ALA A 166 15.37 -33.21 45.34
N GLY A 167 16.56 -33.53 44.81
CA GLY A 167 16.95 -33.26 43.42
C GLY A 167 17.36 -31.82 43.12
N ASN A 168 17.95 -31.61 41.94
CA ASN A 168 18.40 -30.29 41.48
C ASN A 168 17.75 -29.87 40.14
N LEU A 169 18.01 -28.64 39.72
CA LEU A 169 17.52 -28.11 38.44
C LEU A 169 17.96 -28.95 37.23
N ASN A 170 19.19 -29.49 37.24
CA ASN A 170 19.71 -30.35 36.16
C ASN A 170 18.93 -31.67 36.05
N ASP A 171 18.48 -32.24 37.16
CA ASP A 171 17.64 -33.44 37.19
C ASP A 171 16.27 -33.14 36.54
N SER A 172 15.69 -31.98 36.83
CA SER A 172 14.45 -31.50 36.19
C SER A 172 14.61 -31.30 34.69
N VAL A 173 15.70 -30.66 34.26
CA VAL A 173 16.03 -30.47 32.84
C VAL A 173 16.20 -31.83 32.15
N THR A 174 16.96 -32.74 32.75
CA THR A 174 17.19 -34.09 32.21
C THR A 174 15.89 -34.88 32.10
N PHE A 175 15.02 -34.77 33.10
CA PHE A 175 13.70 -35.41 33.10
C PHE A 175 12.83 -34.92 31.95
N VAL A 176 12.70 -33.59 31.78
CA VAL A 176 11.88 -33.01 30.71
C VAL A 176 12.47 -33.30 29.33
N LEU A 177 13.81 -33.21 29.17
CA LEU A 177 14.48 -33.54 27.91
C LEU A 177 14.30 -35.02 27.54
N THR A 178 14.46 -35.93 28.49
CA THR A 178 14.24 -37.36 28.24
C THR A 178 12.78 -37.65 27.89
N ASN A 179 11.83 -36.98 28.56
CA ASN A 179 10.42 -37.10 28.22
C ASN A 179 10.13 -36.57 26.80
N PHE A 180 10.71 -35.42 26.44
CA PHE A 180 10.65 -34.85 25.10
C PHE A 180 11.20 -35.79 24.03
N VAL A 181 12.39 -36.37 24.25
CA VAL A 181 13.01 -37.34 23.34
C VAL A 181 12.08 -38.54 23.09
N GLU A 182 11.52 -39.12 24.16
CA GLU A 182 10.63 -40.27 24.04
C GLU A 182 9.27 -39.90 23.39
N MET A 183 8.73 -38.72 23.68
CA MET A 183 7.51 -38.22 23.02
C MET A 183 7.75 -37.97 21.53
N ASN A 184 8.90 -37.39 21.15
CA ASN A 184 9.27 -37.19 19.75
C ASN A 184 9.41 -38.54 19.02
N LYS A 185 10.09 -39.52 19.63
CA LYS A 185 10.18 -40.88 19.08
C LYS A 185 8.81 -41.53 18.87
N LEU A 186 7.90 -41.41 19.84
CA LEU A 186 6.53 -41.93 19.71
C LEU A 186 5.75 -41.23 18.60
N TRP A 187 5.90 -39.92 18.49
CA TRP A 187 5.23 -39.11 17.49
C TRP A 187 5.73 -39.40 16.06
N VAL A 188 7.04 -39.57 15.88
CA VAL A 188 7.63 -40.01 14.60
C VAL A 188 7.23 -41.45 14.29
N ARG A 189 7.19 -42.33 15.29
CA ARG A 189 6.72 -43.71 15.12
C ARG A 189 5.29 -43.80 14.61
N LEU A 190 4.41 -42.87 15.02
CA LEU A 190 3.03 -42.81 14.53
C LEU A 190 2.98 -42.72 13.00
N GLN A 191 3.96 -42.07 12.35
CA GLN A 191 4.03 -41.99 10.88
C GLN A 191 4.06 -43.36 10.20
N HIS A 192 4.75 -44.32 10.82
CA HIS A 192 5.02 -45.65 10.28
C HIS A 192 4.05 -46.73 10.76
N GLN A 193 3.10 -46.38 11.63
CA GLN A 193 2.11 -47.33 12.15
C GLN A 193 0.95 -47.49 11.16
N GLY A 194 0.56 -48.74 10.88
CA GLY A 194 -0.61 -49.05 10.05
C GLY A 194 -0.35 -49.06 8.53
N PRO A 195 -1.39 -49.29 7.71
CA PRO A 195 -1.25 -49.44 6.27
C PRO A 195 -0.87 -48.13 5.56
N SER A 196 -0.15 -48.23 4.44
CA SER A 196 0.32 -47.06 3.67
C SER A 196 -0.81 -46.17 3.13
N LYS A 197 -2.01 -46.74 2.91
CA LYS A 197 -3.20 -46.02 2.42
C LYS A 197 -3.70 -44.94 3.40
N GLU A 198 -3.42 -45.09 4.68
CA GLU A 198 -3.86 -44.15 5.73
C GLU A 198 -2.81 -43.08 6.06
N ARG A 199 -1.77 -42.92 5.23
CA ARG A 199 -0.68 -41.96 5.46
C ARG A 199 -1.19 -40.52 5.63
N GLU A 200 -2.12 -40.07 4.80
CA GLU A 200 -2.68 -38.71 4.89
C GLU A 200 -3.49 -38.50 6.17
N LYS A 201 -4.33 -39.49 6.54
CA LYS A 201 -5.07 -39.47 7.80
C LYS A 201 -4.11 -39.37 9.00
N ARG A 202 -3.02 -40.14 8.99
CA ARG A 202 -1.99 -40.07 10.03
C ARG A 202 -1.26 -38.73 10.07
N LEU A 203 -1.03 -38.08 8.93
CA LEU A 203 -0.43 -36.75 8.90
C LEU A 203 -1.35 -35.73 9.60
N ALA A 204 -2.66 -35.76 9.35
CA ALA A 204 -3.63 -34.92 10.04
C ALA A 204 -3.69 -35.22 11.55
N GLU A 205 -3.75 -36.50 11.92
CA GLU A 205 -3.72 -36.95 13.32
C GLU A 205 -2.43 -36.52 14.04
N ARG A 206 -1.28 -36.56 13.36
CA ARG A 206 0.01 -36.11 13.89
C ARG A 206 0.06 -34.59 14.07
N GLN A 207 -0.54 -33.83 13.17
CA GLN A 207 -0.66 -32.36 13.30
C GLN A 207 -1.51 -31.98 14.52
N GLU A 208 -2.56 -32.73 14.84
CA GLU A 208 -3.33 -32.48 16.07
C GLU A 208 -2.51 -32.78 17.34
N LEU A 209 -1.72 -33.86 17.32
CA LEU A 209 -0.94 -34.32 18.48
C LEU A 209 0.38 -33.57 18.70
N GLN A 210 0.82 -32.75 17.75
CA GLN A 210 2.12 -32.05 17.83
C GLN A 210 2.23 -31.16 19.07
N ILE A 211 1.12 -30.54 19.49
CA ILE A 211 1.04 -29.67 20.68
C ILE A 211 1.46 -30.40 21.95
N LEU A 212 1.18 -31.70 22.06
CA LEU A 212 1.58 -32.51 23.21
C LEU A 212 3.11 -32.65 23.31
N VAL A 213 3.81 -32.70 22.17
CA VAL A 213 5.27 -32.75 22.16
C VAL A 213 5.83 -31.37 22.49
N GLY A 214 5.27 -30.32 21.88
CA GLY A 214 5.67 -28.93 22.11
C GLY A 214 5.50 -28.45 23.55
N SER A 215 4.54 -29.00 24.30
CA SER A 215 4.34 -28.64 25.71
C SER A 215 5.55 -28.95 26.61
N ASN A 216 6.40 -29.91 26.24
CA ASN A 216 7.65 -30.15 26.98
C ASN A 216 8.64 -28.99 26.82
N LEU A 217 8.71 -28.39 25.63
CA LEU A 217 9.57 -27.22 25.39
C LEU A 217 9.03 -26.00 26.13
N VAL A 218 7.70 -25.82 26.14
CA VAL A 218 7.04 -24.81 26.98
C VAL A 218 7.32 -25.05 28.46
N ARG A 219 7.40 -26.31 28.89
CA ARG A 219 7.75 -26.63 30.27
C ARG A 219 9.17 -26.21 30.59
N LEU A 220 10.13 -26.44 29.68
CA LEU A 220 11.50 -26.00 29.85
C LEU A 220 11.57 -24.47 30.00
N SER A 221 10.88 -23.68 29.16
CA SER A 221 10.93 -22.22 29.29
C SER A 221 10.28 -21.66 30.56
N GLN A 222 9.42 -22.43 31.22
CA GLN A 222 8.80 -22.07 32.50
C GLN A 222 9.61 -22.47 33.73
N LEU A 223 10.76 -23.12 33.57
CA LEU A 223 11.63 -23.44 34.71
C LEU A 223 12.43 -22.20 35.08
N ASP A 224 12.18 -21.70 36.29
CA ASP A 224 12.93 -20.59 36.86
C ASP A 224 14.37 -21.05 37.19
N GLY A 225 15.36 -20.23 36.83
CA GLY A 225 16.79 -20.53 37.05
C GLY A 225 17.52 -21.15 35.85
N ILE A 226 16.89 -21.19 34.66
CA ILE A 226 17.64 -21.52 33.44
C ILE A 226 18.52 -20.34 33.04
N ASP A 227 19.82 -20.50 33.28
CA ASP A 227 20.84 -19.59 32.80
C ASP A 227 21.13 -19.79 31.30
N GLN A 228 21.64 -18.74 30.66
CA GLN A 228 22.04 -18.74 29.26
C GLN A 228 23.07 -19.83 28.93
N ASP A 229 24.03 -20.07 29.82
CA ASP A 229 25.07 -21.09 29.63
C ASP A 229 24.46 -22.50 29.67
N MET A 230 23.54 -22.76 30.59
CA MET A 230 22.85 -24.05 30.66
C MET A 230 21.97 -24.29 29.42
N TYR A 231 21.35 -23.23 28.89
CA TYR A 231 20.62 -23.32 27.63
C TYR A 231 21.55 -23.67 26.46
N ARG A 232 22.68 -22.97 26.32
CA ARG A 232 23.66 -23.16 25.24
C ARG A 232 24.36 -24.51 25.28
N GLU A 233 24.79 -24.96 26.47
CA GLU A 233 25.63 -26.16 26.60
C GLU A 233 24.83 -27.46 26.74
N THR A 234 23.63 -27.41 27.34
CA THR A 234 22.88 -28.62 27.69
C THR A 234 21.54 -28.73 26.97
N ILE A 235 20.70 -27.70 27.07
CA ILE A 235 19.29 -27.79 26.62
C ILE A 235 19.19 -27.76 25.10
N LEU A 236 19.74 -26.71 24.47
CA LEU A 236 19.64 -26.52 23.03
C LEU A 236 20.32 -27.64 22.23
N PRO A 237 21.55 -28.10 22.57
CA PRO A 237 22.18 -29.22 21.86
C PRO A 237 21.34 -30.49 21.89
N ALA A 238 20.78 -30.83 23.06
CA ALA A 238 19.94 -32.03 23.21
C ALA A 238 18.66 -31.95 22.36
N ILE A 239 18.04 -30.78 22.27
CA ILE A 239 16.86 -30.57 21.42
C ILE A 239 17.25 -30.63 19.94
N LEU A 240 18.29 -29.90 19.52
CA LEU A 240 18.74 -29.86 18.12
C LEU A 240 19.21 -31.23 17.64
N GLU A 241 19.86 -32.01 18.49
CA GLU A 241 20.21 -33.40 18.18
C GLU A 241 18.97 -34.20 17.81
N GLN A 242 17.88 -34.10 18.58
CA GLN A 242 16.63 -34.79 18.25
C GLN A 242 15.99 -34.28 16.96
N VAL A 243 16.05 -32.98 16.70
CA VAL A 243 15.47 -32.39 15.48
C VAL A 243 16.24 -32.83 14.23
N VAL A 244 17.57 -32.88 14.28
CA VAL A 244 18.38 -33.35 13.15
C VAL A 244 18.22 -34.87 12.95
N HIS A 245 18.23 -35.65 14.03
CA HIS A 245 18.18 -37.12 13.94
C HIS A 245 16.80 -37.70 13.67
N CYS A 246 15.70 -36.97 13.95
CA CYS A 246 14.35 -37.52 13.76
C CYS A 246 14.02 -37.80 12.29
N ARG A 247 14.70 -37.12 11.34
CA ARG A 247 14.54 -37.29 9.89
C ARG A 247 13.06 -37.37 9.48
N ASP A 248 12.20 -36.52 10.07
CA ASP A 248 10.78 -36.38 9.74
C ASP A 248 10.45 -34.90 9.46
N VAL A 249 9.77 -34.58 8.35
CA VAL A 249 9.65 -33.19 7.83
C VAL A 249 8.70 -32.42 8.74
N LEU A 250 7.56 -33.03 9.07
CA LEU A 250 6.55 -32.46 9.94
C LEU A 250 7.14 -32.17 11.33
N ALA A 251 7.88 -33.13 11.89
CA ALA A 251 8.50 -32.96 13.20
C ALA A 251 9.59 -31.90 13.18
N GLN A 252 10.44 -31.88 12.15
CA GLN A 252 11.50 -30.88 12.01
C GLN A 252 10.93 -29.47 11.93
N GLN A 253 9.91 -29.26 11.09
CA GLN A 253 9.26 -27.97 10.93
C GLN A 253 8.66 -27.48 12.26
N TYR A 254 7.79 -28.27 12.85
CA TYR A 254 7.06 -27.90 14.06
C TYR A 254 8.01 -27.67 15.24
N LEU A 255 8.99 -28.56 15.46
CA LEU A 255 9.90 -28.42 16.60
C LEU A 255 10.79 -27.18 16.48
N PHE A 256 11.26 -26.84 15.27
CA PHE A 256 12.00 -25.60 15.07
C PHE A 256 11.12 -24.37 15.32
N GLU A 257 9.88 -24.35 14.81
CA GLU A 257 8.93 -23.26 15.06
C GLU A 257 8.66 -23.09 16.57
N VAL A 258 8.49 -24.20 17.32
CA VAL A 258 8.29 -24.15 18.77
C VAL A 258 9.54 -23.64 19.50
N ILE A 259 10.75 -24.06 19.12
CA ILE A 259 12.00 -23.53 19.70
C ILE A 259 12.04 -22.01 19.52
N THR A 260 11.80 -21.53 18.30
CA THR A 260 11.79 -20.11 17.95
C THR A 260 10.61 -19.35 18.55
N GLN A 261 9.56 -19.99 19.07
CA GLN A 261 8.40 -19.31 19.68
C GLN A 261 8.46 -19.30 21.21
N VAL A 262 8.99 -20.36 21.82
CA VAL A 262 8.86 -20.63 23.25
C VAL A 262 10.00 -20.05 24.08
N PHE A 263 11.22 -20.05 23.55
CA PHE A 263 12.37 -19.50 24.25
C PHE A 263 12.49 -17.98 24.05
N PRO A 264 13.10 -17.24 24.99
CA PRO A 264 13.29 -15.81 24.88
C PRO A 264 14.36 -15.45 23.84
N ASP A 265 14.26 -14.23 23.29
CA ASP A 265 15.13 -13.74 22.21
C ASP A 265 16.59 -13.59 22.62
N GLU A 266 16.86 -13.29 23.90
CA GLU A 266 18.21 -13.21 24.46
C GLU A 266 18.99 -14.53 24.30
N PHE A 267 18.30 -15.66 24.46
CA PHE A 267 18.91 -16.97 24.24
C PHE A 267 19.19 -17.21 22.77
N HIS A 268 18.26 -16.83 21.89
CA HIS A 268 18.44 -16.97 20.46
C HIS A 268 19.65 -16.19 19.95
N LEU A 269 19.86 -14.94 20.40
CA LEU A 269 21.00 -14.10 19.99
C LEU A 269 22.36 -14.77 20.22
N HIS A 270 22.52 -15.52 21.31
CA HIS A 270 23.78 -16.16 21.69
C HIS A 270 23.95 -17.58 21.14
N THR A 271 22.90 -18.12 20.51
CA THR A 271 22.90 -19.47 19.93
C THR A 271 22.52 -19.49 18.45
N LEU A 272 22.63 -18.35 17.76
CA LEU A 272 22.29 -18.24 16.33
C LEU A 272 23.13 -19.17 15.47
N ASP A 273 24.43 -19.26 15.76
CA ASP A 273 25.37 -20.19 15.13
C ASP A 273 24.86 -21.64 15.19
N MET A 274 24.46 -22.08 16.39
CA MET A 274 23.98 -23.45 16.61
C MET A 274 22.65 -23.72 15.89
N LEU A 275 21.74 -22.74 15.90
CA LEU A 275 20.43 -22.84 15.23
C LEU A 275 20.60 -22.89 13.71
N LEU A 276 21.41 -22.00 13.14
CA LEU A 276 21.65 -21.92 11.70
C LEU A 276 22.40 -23.16 11.19
N ASP A 277 23.40 -23.65 11.93
CA ASP A 277 24.09 -24.90 11.60
C ASP A 277 23.17 -26.13 11.66
N ALA A 278 22.21 -26.15 12.60
CA ALA A 278 21.22 -27.20 12.65
C ALA A 278 20.24 -27.13 11.47
N ILE A 279 19.88 -25.92 11.02
CA ILE A 279 19.05 -25.69 9.83
C ILE A 279 19.73 -26.23 8.56
N LYS A 280 21.05 -26.04 8.40
CA LYS A 280 21.82 -26.60 7.28
C LYS A 280 21.76 -28.14 7.22
N LYS A 281 21.60 -28.80 8.37
CA LYS A 281 21.54 -30.27 8.50
C LYS A 281 20.12 -30.85 8.32
N LEU A 282 19.11 -30.01 8.09
CA LEU A 282 17.73 -30.44 7.90
C LEU A 282 17.53 -31.12 6.53
N ARG A 283 16.41 -31.84 6.39
CA ARG A 283 16.12 -32.55 5.13
C ARG A 283 15.83 -31.58 3.98
N PRO A 284 16.25 -31.89 2.75
CA PRO A 284 16.07 -31.01 1.58
C PRO A 284 14.59 -30.72 1.28
N GLU A 285 13.71 -31.70 1.51
CA GLU A 285 12.24 -31.59 1.33
C GLU A 285 11.59 -30.56 2.26
N LEU A 286 12.28 -30.13 3.33
CA LEU A 286 11.76 -29.14 4.26
C LEU A 286 11.85 -27.73 3.67
N LYS A 287 10.72 -27.01 3.73
CA LYS A 287 10.66 -25.57 3.50
C LYS A 287 11.33 -24.85 4.67
N VAL A 288 12.58 -24.46 4.48
CA VAL A 288 13.40 -23.78 5.49
C VAL A 288 13.09 -22.28 5.56
N GLN A 289 12.59 -21.70 4.47
CA GLN A 289 12.24 -20.29 4.38
C GLN A 289 11.35 -19.75 5.51
N PRO A 290 10.23 -20.38 5.90
CA PRO A 290 9.38 -19.86 6.97
C PRO A 290 10.07 -19.88 8.34
N ILE A 291 10.97 -20.85 8.58
CA ILE A 291 11.71 -20.97 9.84
C ILE A 291 12.71 -19.82 9.99
N ILE A 292 13.51 -19.57 8.95
CA ILE A 292 14.50 -18.48 8.96
C ILE A 292 13.79 -17.12 8.98
N THR A 293 12.76 -16.95 8.15
CA THR A 293 11.98 -15.70 8.09
C THR A 293 11.34 -15.40 9.44
N GLY A 294 10.72 -16.39 10.09
CA GLY A 294 10.15 -16.22 11.43
C GLY A 294 11.19 -15.87 12.50
N LEU A 295 12.39 -16.44 12.43
CA LEU A 295 13.49 -16.09 13.34
C LEU A 295 13.96 -14.65 13.12
N ILE A 296 14.19 -14.24 11.88
CA ILE A 296 14.62 -12.88 11.52
C ILE A 296 13.56 -11.86 11.92
N ASP A 297 12.28 -12.10 11.59
CA ASP A 297 11.18 -11.19 11.92
C ASP A 297 11.01 -11.04 13.43
N ARG A 298 11.20 -12.13 14.19
CA ARG A 298 11.14 -12.09 15.66
C ARG A 298 12.27 -11.23 16.25
N LEU A 299 13.51 -11.41 15.78
CA LEU A 299 14.64 -10.58 16.20
C LEU A 299 14.51 -9.12 15.74
N THR A 300 13.94 -8.90 14.56
CA THR A 300 13.64 -7.55 14.05
C THR A 300 12.60 -6.86 14.95
N ASN A 301 11.54 -7.56 15.35
CA ASN A 301 10.55 -7.04 16.29
C ASN A 301 11.13 -6.78 17.68
N PHE A 302 12.04 -7.65 18.15
CA PHE A 302 12.78 -7.44 19.38
C PHE A 302 13.60 -6.14 19.34
N ALA A 303 14.25 -5.84 18.21
CA ALA A 303 15.00 -4.61 18.00
C ALA A 303 14.13 -3.33 18.06
N ILE A 304 12.84 -3.43 17.70
CA ILE A 304 11.89 -2.30 17.69
C ILE A 304 11.35 -2.00 19.10
N GLN A 305 11.37 -2.97 20.03
CA GLN A 305 10.76 -2.82 21.35
C GLN A 305 11.52 -1.79 22.21
N PRO A 306 10.91 -0.66 22.60
CA PRO A 306 11.58 0.43 23.32
C PRO A 306 11.83 0.15 24.81
N SER A 307 11.47 -1.04 25.31
CA SER A 307 11.35 -1.33 26.75
C SER A 307 12.52 -2.10 27.38
N ILE A 308 13.55 -2.47 26.62
CA ILE A 308 14.71 -3.21 27.17
C ILE A 308 15.93 -2.29 27.22
N VAL A 309 16.51 -2.15 28.42
CA VAL A 309 17.68 -1.29 28.74
C VAL A 309 18.94 -1.66 27.91
N TYR A 310 18.92 -2.84 27.30
CA TYR A 310 19.92 -3.33 26.36
C TYR A 310 19.17 -3.75 25.09
N GLY A 311 19.32 -3.00 24.00
CA GLY A 311 18.90 -3.48 22.67
C GLY A 311 19.76 -4.66 22.21
N ILE A 312 19.78 -4.95 20.90
CA ILE A 312 20.75 -5.91 20.34
C ILE A 312 22.15 -5.50 20.80
N PRO A 313 22.93 -6.40 21.46
CA PRO A 313 24.29 -6.08 21.88
C PRO A 313 25.12 -5.63 20.67
N SER A 314 25.87 -4.53 20.81
CA SER A 314 26.75 -4.01 19.75
C SER A 314 27.86 -4.98 19.34
N ASP A 315 28.09 -6.02 20.14
CA ASP A 315 29.10 -7.04 19.91
C ASP A 315 28.66 -8.11 18.90
N ILE A 316 27.37 -8.15 18.53
CA ILE A 316 26.79 -9.14 17.61
C ILE A 316 26.31 -8.48 16.32
N ASP A 317 27.07 -8.67 15.24
CA ASP A 317 26.68 -8.24 13.89
C ASP A 317 25.70 -9.23 13.24
N LEU A 318 24.41 -9.11 13.61
CA LEU A 318 23.35 -10.00 13.13
C LEU A 318 23.28 -10.08 11.60
N PHE A 319 23.45 -8.95 10.91
CA PHE A 319 23.41 -8.92 9.45
C PHE A 319 24.49 -9.80 8.85
N GLN A 320 25.72 -9.75 9.38
CA GLN A 320 26.84 -10.51 8.81
C GLN A 320 26.67 -12.01 9.05
N ILE A 321 26.20 -12.41 10.24
CA ILE A 321 25.93 -13.81 10.59
C ILE A 321 24.87 -14.39 9.66
N PHE A 322 23.70 -13.75 9.58
CA PHE A 322 22.63 -14.21 8.70
C PHE A 322 23.04 -14.16 7.22
N TRP A 323 23.81 -13.15 6.80
CA TRP A 323 24.28 -13.05 5.42
C TRP A 323 25.20 -14.19 5.02
N SER A 324 26.22 -14.51 5.83
CA SER A 324 27.11 -15.63 5.52
C SER A 324 26.37 -16.97 5.50
N ASP A 325 25.47 -17.18 6.47
CA ASP A 325 24.74 -18.45 6.57
C ASP A 325 23.67 -18.61 5.49
N ILE A 326 22.99 -17.54 5.09
CA ILE A 326 22.04 -17.58 3.96
C ILE A 326 22.79 -17.85 2.65
N GLN A 327 23.96 -17.23 2.44
CA GLN A 327 24.76 -17.50 1.26
C GLN A 327 25.20 -18.97 1.19
N GLU A 328 25.73 -19.52 2.29
CA GLU A 328 26.12 -20.93 2.38
C GLU A 328 24.90 -21.87 2.22
N LEU A 329 23.73 -21.49 2.75
CA LEU A 329 22.49 -22.26 2.59
C LEU A 329 22.04 -22.31 1.13
N LEU A 330 22.14 -21.20 0.40
CA LEU A 330 21.77 -21.13 -1.02
C LEU A 330 22.78 -21.89 -1.89
N GLU A 331 24.07 -21.84 -1.56
CA GLU A 331 25.11 -22.63 -2.22
C GLU A 331 24.94 -24.14 -2.00
N SER A 332 24.56 -24.55 -0.78
CA SER A 332 24.35 -25.96 -0.43
C SER A 332 23.02 -26.54 -0.92
N ARG A 333 21.99 -25.69 -1.13
CA ARG A 333 20.66 -26.11 -1.61
C ARG A 333 20.18 -25.27 -2.80
N PRO A 334 20.56 -25.64 -4.04
CA PRO A 334 20.05 -24.99 -5.25
C PRO A 334 18.57 -25.31 -5.53
N ASP A 335 17.99 -26.29 -4.84
CA ASP A 335 16.59 -26.70 -5.01
C ASP A 335 15.56 -25.71 -4.42
N ILE A 336 16.02 -24.64 -3.73
CA ILE A 336 15.14 -23.63 -3.14
C ILE A 336 14.51 -22.80 -4.25
N PRO A 337 13.17 -22.66 -4.31
CA PRO A 337 12.54 -21.87 -5.36
C PRO A 337 12.88 -20.38 -5.20
N ASN A 338 13.06 -19.69 -6.31
CA ASN A 338 13.40 -18.26 -6.33
C ASN A 338 12.42 -17.36 -5.56
N LYS A 339 11.17 -17.79 -5.37
CA LYS A 339 10.19 -17.13 -4.51
C LYS A 339 10.68 -17.07 -3.06
N ASP A 340 11.11 -18.21 -2.55
CA ASP A 340 11.56 -18.36 -1.16
C ASP A 340 12.87 -17.60 -0.95
N VAL A 341 13.75 -17.56 -1.96
CA VAL A 341 14.95 -16.72 -1.95
C VAL A 341 14.58 -15.24 -1.86
N ALA A 342 13.62 -14.75 -2.64
CA ALA A 342 13.15 -13.37 -2.55
C ALA A 342 12.58 -13.03 -1.17
N GLU A 343 11.83 -13.94 -0.55
CA GLU A 343 11.26 -13.75 0.79
C GLU A 343 12.33 -13.72 1.88
N LEU A 344 13.35 -14.59 1.79
CA LEU A 344 14.51 -14.58 2.70
C LEU A 344 15.31 -13.27 2.57
N LEU A 345 15.56 -12.79 1.34
CA LEU A 345 16.24 -11.52 1.14
C LEU A 345 15.39 -10.34 1.62
N THR A 346 14.05 -10.44 1.53
CA THR A 346 13.14 -9.40 2.04
C THR A 346 13.20 -9.29 3.56
N SER A 347 13.18 -10.41 4.28
CA SER A 347 13.29 -10.40 5.75
C SER A 347 14.67 -9.91 6.21
N LEU A 348 15.75 -10.33 5.54
CA LEU A 348 17.10 -9.82 5.82
C LEU A 348 17.21 -8.31 5.56
N LEU A 349 16.59 -7.82 4.48
CA LEU A 349 16.58 -6.40 4.16
C LEU A 349 15.78 -5.59 5.21
N ASN A 350 14.64 -6.11 5.67
CA ASN A 350 13.88 -5.52 6.78
C ASN A 350 14.71 -5.46 8.07
N LEU A 351 15.42 -6.54 8.42
CA LEU A 351 16.33 -6.58 9.56
C LEU A 351 17.38 -5.47 9.45
N SER A 352 18.02 -5.33 8.29
CA SER A 352 19.03 -4.28 8.07
C SER A 352 18.44 -2.87 8.14
N LEU A 353 17.24 -2.64 7.59
CA LEU A 353 16.58 -1.34 7.61
C LEU A 353 16.21 -0.90 9.04
N VAL A 354 15.78 -1.84 9.88
CA VAL A 354 15.36 -1.59 11.25
C VAL A 354 16.55 -1.50 12.20
N CYS A 355 17.45 -2.48 12.16
CA CYS A 355 18.56 -2.58 13.12
C CYS A 355 19.74 -1.68 12.75
N TYR A 356 19.99 -1.46 11.45
CA TYR A 356 21.14 -0.70 10.97
C TYR A 356 20.76 0.38 9.93
N PRO A 357 19.93 1.39 10.28
CA PRO A 357 19.45 2.38 9.31
C PRO A 357 20.56 3.21 8.63
N ALA A 358 21.71 3.37 9.29
CA ALA A 358 22.85 4.13 8.76
C ALA A 358 23.69 3.34 7.74
N HIS A 359 23.64 2.00 7.74
CA HIS A 359 24.50 1.15 6.92
C HIS A 359 23.85 0.80 5.57
N VAL A 360 23.76 1.79 4.69
CA VAL A 360 23.19 1.67 3.34
C VAL A 360 23.93 0.61 2.48
N GLN A 361 25.21 0.36 2.77
CA GLN A 361 26.04 -0.64 2.07
C GLN A 361 25.52 -2.07 2.23
N ASN A 362 24.91 -2.42 3.37
CA ASN A 362 24.41 -3.76 3.62
C ASN A 362 23.19 -4.05 2.72
N ILE A 363 22.35 -3.04 2.53
CA ILE A 363 21.18 -3.12 1.64
C ILE A 363 21.64 -3.25 0.19
N ASP A 364 22.67 -2.50 -0.22
CA ASP A 364 23.22 -2.60 -1.58
C ASP A 364 23.81 -4.00 -1.86
N LYS A 365 24.48 -4.63 -0.88
CA LYS A 365 24.95 -6.03 -1.01
C LYS A 365 23.82 -7.02 -1.24
N VAL A 366 22.71 -6.88 -0.50
CA VAL A 366 21.51 -7.73 -0.67
C VAL A 366 20.91 -7.53 -2.06
N LEU A 367 20.84 -6.28 -2.54
CA LEU A 367 20.30 -5.95 -3.87
C LEU A 367 21.22 -6.41 -5.01
N ASP A 368 22.54 -6.33 -4.87
CA ASP A 368 23.50 -6.86 -5.85
C ASP A 368 23.36 -8.38 -5.98
N PHE A 369 23.30 -9.10 -4.86
CA PHE A 369 23.07 -10.54 -4.87
C PHE A 369 21.71 -10.90 -5.50
N ALA A 370 20.65 -10.19 -5.13
CA ALA A 370 19.33 -10.36 -5.74
C ALA A 370 19.43 -10.16 -7.27
N THR A 371 20.09 -9.09 -7.72
CA THR A 371 20.27 -8.80 -9.15
C THR A 371 20.92 -9.98 -9.86
N LYS A 372 22.06 -10.49 -9.35
CA LYS A 372 22.76 -11.65 -9.92
C LYS A 372 21.91 -12.92 -9.97
N THR A 373 21.16 -13.20 -8.90
CA THR A 373 20.29 -14.40 -8.86
C THR A 373 19.13 -14.33 -9.86
N PHE A 374 18.51 -13.16 -10.01
CA PHE A 374 17.38 -12.98 -10.94
C PHE A 374 17.83 -12.77 -12.39
N GLU A 375 19.01 -12.20 -12.65
CA GLU A 375 19.62 -12.16 -13.99
C GLU A 375 19.90 -13.57 -14.50
N ALA A 376 20.53 -14.43 -13.68
CA ALA A 376 20.78 -15.83 -14.04
C ALA A 376 19.48 -16.62 -14.30
N THR A 377 18.40 -16.25 -13.62
CA THR A 377 17.08 -16.86 -13.83
C THR A 377 16.40 -16.33 -15.10
N ALA A 378 16.57 -15.04 -15.43
CA ALA A 378 15.96 -14.41 -16.60
C ALA A 378 16.53 -14.93 -17.94
N GLU A 379 17.71 -15.54 -17.94
CA GLU A 379 18.26 -16.24 -19.10
C GLU A 379 17.51 -17.56 -19.42
N THR A 380 16.73 -18.09 -18.47
CA THR A 380 15.88 -19.25 -18.72
C THR A 380 14.55 -18.83 -19.38
N PRO A 381 14.10 -19.50 -20.46
CA PRO A 381 12.99 -19.03 -21.30
C PRO A 381 11.58 -19.21 -20.69
N ASP A 382 11.47 -19.66 -19.45
CA ASP A 382 10.18 -19.85 -18.79
C ASP A 382 9.67 -18.54 -18.18
N PRO A 383 8.38 -18.21 -18.31
CA PRO A 383 7.81 -17.02 -17.69
C PRO A 383 7.98 -17.10 -16.17
N THR A 384 8.63 -16.09 -15.59
CA THR A 384 8.78 -15.96 -14.13
C THR A 384 7.41 -16.12 -13.46
N PRO A 385 7.22 -17.08 -12.55
CA PRO A 385 5.94 -17.28 -11.87
C PRO A 385 5.45 -15.99 -11.20
N LEU A 386 4.16 -15.67 -11.32
CA LEU A 386 3.55 -14.46 -10.73
C LEU A 386 3.90 -14.30 -9.24
N GLU A 387 3.95 -15.40 -8.49
CA GLU A 387 4.31 -15.40 -7.08
C GLU A 387 5.75 -14.94 -6.82
N THR A 388 6.70 -15.28 -7.69
CA THR A 388 8.10 -14.80 -7.56
C THR A 388 8.16 -13.29 -7.79
N SER A 389 7.38 -12.81 -8.76
CA SER A 389 7.24 -11.40 -9.10
C SER A 389 6.66 -10.59 -7.92
N GLU A 390 5.67 -11.12 -7.21
CA GLU A 390 5.11 -10.49 -6.01
C GLU A 390 6.12 -10.43 -4.85
N SER A 391 6.88 -11.49 -4.62
CA SER A 391 7.89 -11.51 -3.55
C SER A 391 9.05 -10.54 -3.85
N VAL A 392 9.50 -10.43 -5.11
CA VAL A 392 10.50 -9.41 -5.50
C VAL A 392 9.92 -8.00 -5.43
N GLN A 393 8.62 -7.82 -5.72
CA GLN A 393 7.96 -6.53 -5.49
C GLN A 393 8.03 -6.15 -4.00
N LYS A 394 7.77 -7.08 -3.08
CA LYS A 394 7.90 -6.81 -1.63
C LYS A 394 9.32 -6.41 -1.25
N LEU A 395 10.33 -7.09 -1.79
CA LEU A 395 11.74 -6.75 -1.61
C LEU A 395 12.03 -5.29 -2.02
N LEU A 396 11.61 -4.88 -3.22
CA LEU A 396 11.83 -3.52 -3.75
C LEU A 396 11.00 -2.46 -3.02
N MET A 397 9.82 -2.83 -2.51
CA MET A 397 8.94 -1.92 -1.78
C MET A 397 9.42 -1.63 -0.35
N SER A 398 10.19 -2.54 0.26
CA SER A 398 10.64 -2.37 1.64
C SER A 398 11.52 -1.12 1.85
N PRO A 399 12.58 -0.87 1.04
CA PRO A 399 13.34 0.39 1.10
C PRO A 399 12.46 1.62 0.87
N VAL A 400 11.54 1.56 -0.10
CA VAL A 400 10.67 2.69 -0.47
C VAL A 400 9.74 3.11 0.68
N ASN A 401 9.31 2.15 1.49
CA ASN A 401 8.40 2.40 2.61
C ASN A 401 9.12 2.79 3.91
N HIS A 402 10.33 2.27 4.16
CA HIS A 402 11.07 2.53 5.40
C HIS A 402 11.88 3.82 5.38
N TYR A 403 12.48 4.18 4.24
CA TYR A 403 13.29 5.40 4.18
C TYR A 403 12.41 6.65 4.22
N SER A 404 12.76 7.58 5.11
CA SER A 404 12.11 8.90 5.19
C SER A 404 12.33 9.74 3.93
N SER A 405 13.50 9.58 3.29
CA SER A 405 13.81 10.16 1.98
C SER A 405 13.97 9.05 0.95
N ILE A 406 13.08 9.03 -0.03
CA ILE A 406 13.14 8.12 -1.20
C ILE A 406 14.44 8.31 -1.97
N LEU A 407 15.05 9.50 -1.93
CA LEU A 407 16.31 9.77 -2.61
C LEU A 407 17.45 8.88 -2.08
N THR A 408 17.40 8.47 -0.80
CA THR A 408 18.37 7.51 -0.25
C THR A 408 18.19 6.13 -0.86
N ALA A 409 16.94 5.69 -1.07
CA ALA A 409 16.66 4.43 -1.75
C ALA A 409 17.06 4.48 -3.23
N LEU A 410 16.85 5.61 -3.91
CA LEU A 410 17.20 5.79 -5.32
C LEU A 410 18.70 6.02 -5.54
N ALA A 411 19.45 6.44 -4.51
CA ALA A 411 20.90 6.55 -4.57
C ALA A 411 21.61 5.18 -4.53
N LEU A 412 20.86 4.10 -4.26
CA LEU A 412 21.39 2.73 -4.30
C LEU A 412 21.69 2.32 -5.75
N PRO A 413 22.95 2.00 -6.09
CA PRO A 413 23.35 1.70 -7.47
C PRO A 413 22.65 0.46 -8.03
N HIS A 414 22.48 -0.59 -7.23
CA HIS A 414 21.88 -1.84 -7.69
C HIS A 414 20.35 -1.87 -7.65
N PHE A 415 19.70 -0.84 -7.08
CA PHE A 415 18.23 -0.76 -7.02
C PHE A 415 17.62 -0.63 -8.42
N ILE A 416 18.18 0.25 -9.26
CA ILE A 416 17.73 0.46 -10.64
C ILE A 416 18.05 -0.77 -11.50
N SER A 417 19.21 -1.39 -11.29
CA SER A 417 19.62 -2.61 -12.00
C SER A 417 18.63 -3.74 -11.74
N LEU A 418 18.30 -4.01 -10.47
CA LEU A 418 17.31 -5.03 -10.11
C LEU A 418 15.94 -4.72 -10.71
N LEU A 419 15.50 -3.47 -10.66
CA LEU A 419 14.21 -3.05 -11.24
C LEU A 419 14.16 -3.35 -12.74
N ASN A 420 15.24 -3.15 -13.49
CA ASN A 420 15.27 -3.37 -14.94
C ASN A 420 15.14 -4.84 -15.35
N VAL A 421 15.61 -5.77 -14.51
CA VAL A 421 15.52 -7.22 -14.73
C VAL A 421 14.08 -7.74 -14.58
N GLN A 422 13.24 -7.02 -13.83
CA GLN A 422 11.88 -7.46 -13.49
C GLN A 422 10.86 -7.30 -14.64
N PRO A 423 9.77 -8.09 -14.63
CA PRO A 423 8.71 -7.97 -15.62
C PRO A 423 8.01 -6.60 -15.55
N TYR A 424 7.27 -6.25 -16.61
CA TYR A 424 6.62 -4.93 -16.71
C TYR A 424 5.65 -4.66 -15.54
N GLY A 425 4.87 -5.65 -15.11
CA GLY A 425 3.88 -5.49 -14.05
C GLY A 425 4.46 -4.99 -12.72
N THR A 426 5.58 -5.58 -12.29
CA THR A 426 6.27 -5.17 -11.06
C THR A 426 6.99 -3.85 -11.22
N ARG A 427 7.64 -3.61 -12.36
CA ARG A 427 8.23 -2.30 -12.65
C ARG A 427 7.21 -1.18 -12.57
N LYS A 428 6.01 -1.39 -13.14
CA LYS A 428 4.89 -0.46 -13.07
C LYS A 428 4.45 -0.23 -11.62
N ALA A 429 4.25 -1.29 -10.83
CA ALA A 429 3.80 -1.19 -9.45
C ALA A 429 4.80 -0.42 -8.55
N VAL A 430 6.09 -0.73 -8.65
CA VAL A 430 7.16 -0.03 -7.92
C VAL A 430 7.25 1.43 -8.35
N SER A 431 7.18 1.72 -9.66
CA SER A 431 7.20 3.10 -10.17
C SER A 431 6.03 3.94 -9.64
N LEU A 432 4.83 3.37 -9.58
CA LEU A 432 3.66 4.05 -9.01
C LEU A 432 3.80 4.29 -7.51
N ALA A 433 4.37 3.35 -6.77
CA ALA A 433 4.61 3.51 -5.34
C ALA A 433 5.64 4.62 -5.07
N VAL A 434 6.74 4.65 -5.81
CA VAL A 434 7.75 5.72 -5.75
C VAL A 434 7.11 7.07 -6.05
N LEU A 435 6.34 7.17 -7.13
CA LEU A 435 5.64 8.41 -7.52
C LEU A 435 4.66 8.89 -6.44
N ARG A 436 3.87 7.99 -5.87
CA ARG A 436 2.94 8.32 -4.77
C ARG A 436 3.68 8.80 -3.54
N SER A 437 4.79 8.15 -3.17
CA SER A 437 5.59 8.53 -2.01
C SER A 437 6.26 9.90 -2.21
N VAL A 438 6.77 10.20 -3.42
CA VAL A 438 7.30 11.54 -3.76
C VAL A 438 6.23 12.63 -3.60
N ILE A 439 5.01 12.35 -4.06
CA ILE A 439 3.89 13.30 -3.99
C ILE A 439 3.38 13.48 -2.55
N GLN A 440 3.24 12.39 -1.78
CA GLN A 440 2.78 12.42 -0.39
C GLN A 440 3.75 13.19 0.50
N ASN A 441 5.05 12.96 0.33
CA ASN A 441 6.09 13.63 1.11
C ASN A 441 6.43 15.05 0.59
N ARG A 442 5.81 15.48 -0.53
CA ARG A 442 6.08 16.76 -1.20
C ARG A 442 7.58 17.03 -1.38
N LEU A 443 8.33 16.02 -1.80
CA LEU A 443 9.77 16.12 -1.99
C LEU A 443 10.08 17.11 -3.11
N LYS A 444 10.75 18.21 -2.78
CA LYS A 444 11.25 19.17 -3.77
C LYS A 444 12.47 18.59 -4.47
N LEU A 445 12.38 18.35 -5.77
CA LEU A 445 13.47 17.85 -6.58
C LEU A 445 14.33 19.02 -7.06
N SER A 446 15.32 19.41 -6.25
CA SER A 446 16.16 20.58 -6.51
C SER A 446 17.40 20.29 -7.35
N THR A 447 17.81 19.02 -7.50
CA THR A 447 19.03 18.63 -8.24
C THR A 447 18.72 17.82 -9.47
N VAL A 448 19.49 18.03 -10.55
CA VAL A 448 19.32 17.32 -11.83
C VAL A 448 19.47 15.81 -11.64
N GLN A 449 20.46 15.36 -10.86
CA GLN A 449 20.69 13.94 -10.60
C GLN A 449 19.49 13.28 -9.89
N SER A 450 18.92 13.95 -8.87
CA SER A 450 17.74 13.42 -8.19
C SER A 450 16.52 13.32 -9.11
N ALA A 451 16.34 14.29 -10.01
CA ALA A 451 15.27 14.25 -10.99
C ALA A 451 15.50 13.14 -12.01
N GLU A 452 16.73 12.97 -12.52
CA GLU A 452 17.07 11.90 -13.46
C GLU A 452 16.83 10.52 -12.88
N ALA A 453 17.25 10.26 -11.63
CA ALA A 453 17.03 8.99 -10.96
C ALA A 453 15.53 8.66 -10.82
N VAL A 454 14.70 9.65 -10.47
CA VAL A 454 13.24 9.49 -10.40
C VAL A 454 12.64 9.23 -11.79
N PHE A 455 13.10 9.94 -12.82
CA PHE A 455 12.65 9.73 -14.19
C PHE A 455 13.09 8.38 -14.78
N ASP A 456 14.24 7.85 -14.38
CA ASP A 456 14.71 6.53 -14.81
C ASP A 456 13.80 5.41 -14.28
N VAL A 457 13.31 5.53 -13.03
CA VAL A 457 12.30 4.63 -12.48
C VAL A 457 10.96 4.79 -13.22
N ILE A 458 10.49 6.04 -13.38
CA ILE A 458 9.18 6.34 -13.98
C ILE A 458 9.15 6.08 -15.50
N MET A 459 10.30 5.84 -16.15
CA MET A 459 10.38 5.61 -17.59
C MET A 459 9.44 4.49 -18.09
N VAL A 460 9.15 3.51 -17.23
CA VAL A 460 8.22 2.41 -17.51
C VAL A 460 6.77 2.90 -17.61
N LEU A 461 6.39 3.94 -16.87
CA LEU A 461 5.09 4.60 -16.96
C LEU A 461 5.00 5.58 -18.15
N ILE A 462 6.14 5.95 -18.73
CA ILE A 462 6.25 6.88 -19.85
C ILE A 462 6.20 6.14 -21.19
N LYS A 463 6.88 4.99 -21.30
CA LYS A 463 6.87 4.14 -22.50
C LYS A 463 5.63 3.23 -22.52
N ASP A 464 5.03 3.06 -23.68
CA ASP A 464 4.01 2.01 -23.87
C ASP A 464 4.68 0.64 -23.85
N SER A 465 4.22 -0.22 -22.95
CA SER A 465 4.39 -1.66 -23.10
C SER A 465 3.13 -2.22 -23.75
N HIS A 466 3.31 -2.95 -24.85
CA HIS A 466 2.31 -3.61 -25.70
C HIS A 466 1.62 -2.78 -26.78
N PRO A 467 2.11 -2.92 -28.02
CA PRO A 467 1.29 -2.88 -29.23
C PRO A 467 0.26 -4.05 -29.31
N ASP A 468 0.46 -5.13 -28.54
CA ASP A 468 -0.24 -6.42 -28.75
C ASP A 468 -1.55 -6.61 -27.97
N SER A 469 -1.93 -5.73 -27.03
CA SER A 469 -3.23 -5.80 -26.35
C SER A 469 -4.39 -5.22 -27.17
N ALA A 470 -4.18 -4.96 -28.47
CA ALA A 470 -5.16 -4.36 -29.36
C ALA A 470 -6.44 -5.21 -29.59
N ALA A 471 -6.53 -6.44 -29.08
CA ALA A 471 -7.57 -7.40 -29.46
C ALA A 471 -8.89 -7.38 -28.66
N ASN A 472 -8.98 -6.80 -27.45
CA ASN A 472 -10.21 -6.88 -26.63
C ASN A 472 -10.82 -5.51 -26.30
N GLY A 473 -11.90 -5.16 -27.00
CA GLY A 473 -12.53 -3.82 -26.98
C GLY A 473 -13.23 -3.38 -25.70
N THR A 474 -13.50 -4.27 -24.74
CA THR A 474 -14.17 -3.94 -23.47
C THR A 474 -13.21 -3.56 -22.34
N SER A 475 -11.92 -3.91 -22.43
CA SER A 475 -10.89 -3.53 -21.43
C SER A 475 -10.35 -2.11 -21.64
N ARG A 476 -10.57 -1.52 -22.82
CA ARG A 476 -9.95 -0.25 -23.24
C ARG A 476 -10.36 0.96 -22.40
N VAL A 477 -11.60 1.05 -21.94
CA VAL A 477 -12.09 2.22 -21.20
C VAL A 477 -11.51 2.25 -19.77
N ALA A 478 -11.52 1.11 -19.07
CA ALA A 478 -10.94 1.00 -17.74
C ALA A 478 -9.40 1.16 -17.77
N GLU A 479 -8.74 0.63 -18.80
CA GLU A 479 -7.30 0.83 -19.02
C GLU A 479 -6.98 2.29 -19.35
N GLN A 480 -7.80 2.98 -20.15
CA GLN A 480 -7.63 4.41 -20.44
C GLN A 480 -7.82 5.27 -19.19
N GLU A 481 -8.82 5.00 -18.35
CA GLU A 481 -9.02 5.71 -17.08
C GLU A 481 -7.83 5.53 -16.14
N GLN A 482 -7.28 4.31 -16.05
CA GLN A 482 -6.06 4.05 -15.27
C GLN A 482 -4.86 4.82 -15.83
N VAL A 483 -4.65 4.81 -17.15
CA VAL A 483 -3.57 5.57 -17.79
C VAL A 483 -3.73 7.07 -17.52
N VAL A 484 -4.94 7.61 -17.58
CA VAL A 484 -5.21 9.03 -17.25
C VAL A 484 -4.83 9.34 -15.80
N LEU A 485 -5.21 8.49 -14.85
CA LEU A 485 -4.83 8.65 -13.44
C LEU A 485 -3.31 8.60 -13.24
N GLU A 486 -2.63 7.68 -13.92
CA GLU A 486 -1.18 7.52 -13.87
C GLU A 486 -0.45 8.75 -14.44
N GLN A 487 -0.87 9.22 -15.62
CA GLN A 487 -0.32 10.44 -16.21
C GLN A 487 -0.65 11.68 -15.37
N GLY A 488 -1.81 11.72 -14.71
CA GLY A 488 -2.16 12.75 -13.74
C GLY A 488 -1.20 12.81 -12.54
N LEU A 489 -0.67 11.66 -12.09
CA LEU A 489 0.36 11.64 -11.04
C LEU A 489 1.69 12.20 -11.55
N ILE A 490 2.08 11.88 -12.79
CA ILE A 490 3.29 12.44 -13.42
C ILE A 490 3.15 13.97 -13.56
N ALA A 491 1.99 14.44 -14.01
CA ALA A 491 1.67 15.87 -14.09
C ALA A 491 1.77 16.58 -12.73
N ARG A 492 1.32 15.93 -11.65
CA ARG A 492 1.48 16.45 -10.27
C ARG A 492 2.93 16.48 -9.82
N MET A 493 3.73 15.49 -10.19
CA MET A 493 5.17 15.46 -9.88
C MET A 493 5.92 16.59 -10.57
N LEU A 494 5.54 16.99 -11.79
CA LEU A 494 6.18 18.12 -12.48
C LEU A 494 6.13 19.42 -11.67
N HIS A 495 5.06 19.64 -10.91
CA HIS A 495 4.96 20.81 -10.01
C HIS A 495 5.89 20.75 -8.79
N LEU A 496 6.53 19.61 -8.51
CA LEU A 496 7.51 19.43 -7.44
C LEU A 496 8.95 19.69 -7.91
N LEU A 497 9.18 19.85 -9.22
CA LEU A 497 10.45 20.27 -9.82
C LEU A 497 10.68 21.77 -9.57
N THR A 498 10.90 22.12 -8.30
CA THR A 498 11.16 23.51 -7.90
C THR A 498 12.57 23.62 -7.33
N ALA A 499 13.32 24.57 -7.86
CA ALA A 499 14.65 24.91 -7.36
C ALA A 499 14.69 26.38 -6.91
N GLU A 500 15.64 26.70 -6.04
CA GLU A 500 15.85 28.08 -5.59
C GLU A 500 16.38 28.94 -6.74
N ASN A 501 17.29 28.38 -7.55
CA ASN A 501 17.83 29.04 -8.74
C ASN A 501 16.94 28.80 -9.96
N VAL A 502 16.48 29.88 -10.58
CA VAL A 502 15.60 29.86 -11.76
C VAL A 502 16.25 29.14 -12.95
N GLU A 503 17.57 29.27 -13.12
CA GLU A 503 18.30 28.57 -14.17
C GLU A 503 18.30 27.05 -13.96
N THR A 504 18.52 26.60 -12.73
CA THR A 504 18.47 25.17 -12.41
C THR A 504 17.07 24.63 -12.61
N GLU A 505 16.03 25.39 -12.23
CA GLU A 505 14.63 25.05 -12.47
C GLU A 505 14.35 24.88 -13.97
N PHE A 506 14.87 25.76 -14.83
CA PHE A 506 14.74 25.61 -16.28
C PHE A 506 15.49 24.38 -16.82
N THR A 507 16.71 24.10 -16.34
CA THR A 507 17.45 22.88 -16.76
C THR A 507 16.74 21.60 -16.31
N LEU A 508 16.07 21.60 -15.16
CA LEU A 508 15.25 20.50 -14.68
C LEU A 508 14.05 20.28 -15.60
N LEU A 509 13.35 21.35 -16.00
CA LEU A 509 12.24 21.28 -16.94
C LEU A 509 12.68 20.80 -18.34
N GLN A 510 13.85 21.23 -18.82
CA GLN A 510 14.43 20.71 -20.07
C GLN A 510 14.74 19.21 -19.98
N THR A 511 15.26 18.76 -18.84
CA THR A 511 15.56 17.34 -18.61
C THR A 511 14.28 16.51 -18.54
N ALA A 512 13.27 16.98 -17.81
CA ALA A 512 11.94 16.39 -17.76
C ALA A 512 11.32 16.28 -19.16
N SER A 513 11.40 17.35 -19.95
CA SER A 513 10.92 17.39 -21.33
C SER A 513 11.60 16.35 -22.23
N LYS A 514 12.93 16.23 -22.19
CA LYS A 514 13.67 15.22 -22.98
C LYS A 514 13.26 13.79 -22.64
N ARG A 515 12.80 13.53 -21.41
CA ARG A 515 12.31 12.21 -20.98
C ARG A 515 10.85 12.00 -21.36
N LEU A 516 9.99 13.01 -21.19
CA LEU A 516 8.57 12.96 -21.53
C LEU A 516 8.30 12.90 -23.04
N THR A 517 9.14 13.53 -23.87
CA THR A 517 9.04 13.46 -25.34
C THR A 517 9.30 12.06 -25.91
N LYS A 518 9.90 11.16 -25.11
CA LYS A 518 10.03 9.73 -25.46
C LYS A 518 8.73 8.93 -25.21
N ALA A 519 7.71 9.53 -24.59
CA ALA A 519 6.40 8.91 -24.37
C ALA A 519 5.60 8.82 -25.69
N SER A 520 4.57 7.98 -25.70
CA SER A 520 3.60 7.96 -26.80
C SER A 520 2.75 9.24 -26.84
N PRO A 521 2.30 9.65 -28.06
CA PRO A 521 1.53 10.88 -28.24
C PRO A 521 0.28 10.95 -27.35
N ASP A 522 -0.40 9.82 -27.10
CA ASP A 522 -1.62 9.76 -26.29
C ASP A 522 -1.37 10.13 -24.81
N ARG A 523 -0.19 9.78 -24.26
CA ARG A 523 0.19 10.10 -22.88
C ARG A 523 0.73 11.52 -22.73
N GLN A 524 1.35 12.04 -23.78
CA GLN A 524 1.91 13.40 -23.80
C GLN A 524 0.84 14.49 -23.62
N ILE A 525 -0.39 14.25 -24.09
CA ILE A 525 -1.51 15.19 -23.99
C ILE A 525 -1.78 15.61 -22.54
N PHE A 526 -1.62 14.70 -21.58
CA PHE A 526 -1.92 14.97 -20.17
C PHE A 526 -0.76 15.61 -19.39
N THR A 527 0.48 15.39 -19.83
CA THR A 527 1.69 15.79 -19.08
C THR A 527 2.28 17.10 -19.57
N ILE A 528 2.22 17.38 -20.88
CA ILE A 528 2.81 18.59 -21.46
C ILE A 528 2.11 19.89 -21.02
N PRO A 529 0.77 19.97 -20.85
CA PRO A 529 0.14 21.19 -20.34
C PRO A 529 0.71 21.61 -18.97
N SER A 530 0.93 20.65 -18.07
CA SER A 530 1.57 20.92 -16.77
C SER A 530 3.01 21.40 -16.93
N LEU A 531 3.77 20.85 -17.87
CA LEU A 531 5.11 21.33 -18.21
C LEU A 531 5.09 22.77 -18.73
N VAL A 532 4.13 23.10 -19.60
CA VAL A 532 3.95 24.47 -20.14
C VAL A 532 3.61 25.44 -19.01
N PHE A 533 2.66 25.10 -18.14
CA PHE A 533 2.30 25.96 -17.00
C PHE A 533 3.47 26.17 -16.04
N GLU A 534 4.27 25.14 -15.76
CA GLU A 534 5.46 25.30 -14.92
C GLU A 534 6.52 26.17 -15.61
N SER A 535 6.70 26.01 -16.92
CA SER A 535 7.59 26.87 -17.73
C SER A 535 7.12 28.33 -17.73
N LEU A 536 5.80 28.59 -17.76
CA LEU A 536 5.23 29.93 -17.65
C LEU A 536 5.44 30.54 -16.26
N LYS A 537 5.39 29.74 -15.18
CA LYS A 537 5.74 30.22 -13.83
C LYS A 537 7.21 30.60 -13.75
N VAL A 538 8.10 29.79 -14.31
CA VAL A 538 9.53 30.08 -14.42
C VAL A 538 9.75 31.39 -15.18
N ALA A 539 9.07 31.60 -16.31
CA ALA A 539 9.10 32.86 -17.07
C ALA A 539 8.68 34.07 -16.22
N ARG A 540 7.64 33.94 -15.39
CA ARG A 540 7.22 35.01 -14.45
C ARG A 540 8.25 35.25 -13.34
N ARG A 541 8.91 34.19 -12.82
CA ARG A 541 9.96 34.33 -11.79
C ARG A 541 11.18 35.08 -12.31
N PHE A 542 11.50 34.95 -13.60
CA PHE A 542 12.58 35.73 -14.23
C PHE A 542 12.36 37.25 -14.17
N LYS A 543 11.11 37.74 -14.01
CA LYS A 543 10.81 39.17 -13.84
C LYS A 543 11.40 39.76 -12.55
N GLY A 544 11.51 38.96 -11.49
CA GLY A 544 12.04 39.38 -10.19
C GLY A 544 13.56 39.18 -10.04
N PHE A 545 14.25 38.75 -11.09
CA PHE A 545 15.69 38.49 -11.03
C PHE A 545 16.49 39.81 -11.15
N GLU A 546 17.50 40.01 -10.31
CA GLU A 546 18.45 41.13 -10.42
C GLU A 546 19.63 40.68 -11.30
N GLY A 547 19.81 41.27 -12.48
CA GLY A 547 20.79 40.88 -13.50
C GLY A 547 20.70 41.76 -14.75
N ASP A 548 21.62 41.61 -15.71
CA ASP A 548 21.63 42.42 -16.94
C ASP A 548 20.36 42.20 -17.78
N ASP A 549 19.71 43.29 -18.20
CA ASP A 549 18.41 43.25 -18.89
C ASP A 549 18.48 42.55 -20.25
N THR A 550 19.64 42.59 -20.93
CA THR A 550 19.83 41.90 -22.21
C THR A 550 19.89 40.38 -22.05
N GLU A 551 20.61 39.88 -21.05
CA GLU A 551 20.69 38.44 -20.78
C GLU A 551 19.34 37.90 -20.31
N LYS A 552 18.64 38.64 -19.45
CA LYS A 552 17.28 38.28 -19.01
C LYS A 552 16.31 38.12 -20.18
N LYS A 553 16.27 39.09 -21.11
CA LYS A 553 15.39 39.03 -22.28
C LYS A 553 15.73 37.83 -23.17
N GLN A 554 17.01 37.52 -23.35
CA GLN A 554 17.43 36.35 -24.11
C GLN A 554 16.98 35.04 -23.43
N ARG A 555 17.15 34.92 -22.11
CA ARG A 555 16.73 33.74 -21.35
C ARG A 555 15.21 33.55 -21.35
N ILE A 556 14.45 34.63 -21.20
CA ILE A 556 12.98 34.59 -21.28
C ILE A 556 12.56 34.17 -22.70
N SER A 557 13.22 34.67 -23.74
CA SER A 557 13.00 34.24 -25.13
C SER A 557 13.26 32.74 -25.31
N ASP A 558 14.31 32.20 -24.71
CA ASP A 558 14.61 30.76 -24.78
C ASP A 558 13.54 29.90 -24.09
N VAL A 559 12.97 30.37 -22.97
CA VAL A 559 11.84 29.71 -22.30
C VAL A 559 10.60 29.73 -23.20
N PHE A 560 10.30 30.86 -23.85
CA PHE A 560 9.15 30.95 -24.76
C PHE A 560 9.35 30.11 -26.03
N LYS A 561 10.55 30.04 -26.61
CA LYS A 561 10.87 29.12 -27.71
C LYS A 561 10.68 27.66 -27.31
N PHE A 562 11.04 27.31 -26.06
CA PHE A 562 10.79 25.99 -25.51
C PHE A 562 9.29 25.69 -25.38
N ILE A 563 8.50 26.63 -24.85
CA ILE A 563 7.03 26.52 -24.78
C ILE A 563 6.43 26.37 -26.17
N PHE A 564 6.83 27.22 -27.11
CA PHE A 564 6.37 27.21 -28.49
C PHE A 564 6.58 25.84 -29.13
N ARG A 565 7.81 25.32 -29.06
CA ARG A 565 8.15 24.00 -29.59
C ARG A 565 7.24 22.90 -29.04
N HIS A 566 7.00 22.88 -27.73
CA HIS A 566 6.18 21.85 -27.10
C HIS A 566 4.70 21.92 -27.49
N ILE A 567 4.13 23.12 -27.56
CA ILE A 567 2.74 23.28 -28.00
C ILE A 567 2.61 22.91 -29.48
N SER A 568 3.53 23.35 -30.34
CA SER A 568 3.54 23.01 -31.77
C SER A 568 3.75 21.51 -32.02
N ASP A 569 4.60 20.84 -31.24
CA ASP A 569 4.81 19.39 -31.36
C ASP A 569 3.52 18.62 -31.00
N ILE A 570 2.79 19.00 -29.94
CA ILE A 570 1.47 18.41 -29.63
C ILE A 570 0.48 18.65 -30.78
N HIS A 571 0.41 19.89 -31.26
CA HIS A 571 -0.52 20.26 -32.32
C HIS A 571 -0.26 19.46 -33.59
N ARG A 572 1.01 19.30 -34.00
CA ARG A 572 1.40 18.48 -35.16
C ARG A 572 1.06 17.00 -34.98
N MET A 573 1.26 16.47 -33.77
CA MET A 573 1.11 15.03 -33.52
C MET A 573 -0.35 14.59 -33.39
N MET A 574 -1.22 15.41 -32.79
CA MET A 574 -2.58 15.00 -32.40
C MET A 574 -3.68 16.01 -32.76
N GLY A 575 -3.33 17.22 -33.20
CA GLY A 575 -4.28 18.30 -33.49
C GLY A 575 -5.27 17.96 -34.62
N ALA A 576 -4.90 17.06 -35.53
CA ALA A 576 -5.79 16.59 -36.60
C ALA A 576 -6.75 15.47 -36.18
N THR A 577 -6.44 14.74 -35.09
CA THR A 577 -7.15 13.51 -34.70
C THR A 577 -8.17 13.75 -33.59
N SER A 578 -7.96 14.76 -32.73
CA SER A 578 -8.86 15.09 -31.63
C SER A 578 -9.13 16.59 -31.53
N SER A 579 -10.40 17.00 -31.65
CA SER A 579 -10.82 18.40 -31.52
C SER A 579 -10.52 18.98 -30.13
N THR A 580 -10.55 18.15 -29.08
CA THR A 580 -10.26 18.59 -27.70
C THR A 580 -8.81 19.01 -27.50
N VAL A 581 -7.89 18.42 -28.28
CA VAL A 581 -6.46 18.75 -28.23
C VAL A 581 -6.20 20.07 -28.95
N ALA A 582 -6.93 20.33 -30.05
CA ALA A 582 -6.88 21.62 -30.73
C ALA A 582 -7.33 22.76 -29.82
N ASP A 583 -8.45 22.59 -29.10
CA ASP A 583 -8.94 23.58 -28.13
C ASP A 583 -7.92 23.83 -27.00
N LEU A 584 -7.27 22.78 -26.51
CA LEU A 584 -6.23 22.89 -25.49
C LEU A 584 -5.00 23.64 -26.00
N CYS A 585 -4.50 23.31 -27.20
CA CYS A 585 -3.34 23.98 -27.80
C CYS A 585 -3.63 25.46 -28.02
N PHE A 586 -4.83 25.78 -28.52
CA PHE A 586 -5.31 27.15 -28.68
C PHE A 586 -5.26 27.92 -27.35
N MET A 587 -5.76 27.32 -26.27
CA MET A 587 -5.74 27.93 -24.94
C MET A 587 -4.32 28.09 -24.37
N LEU A 588 -3.43 27.12 -24.60
CA LEU A 588 -2.04 27.22 -24.19
C LEU A 588 -1.32 28.35 -24.94
N PHE A 589 -1.55 28.51 -26.25
CA PHE A 589 -0.99 29.63 -27.01
C PHE A 589 -1.53 30.98 -26.53
N ALA A 590 -2.83 31.11 -26.31
CA ALA A 590 -3.43 32.34 -25.80
C ALA A 590 -2.90 32.72 -24.40
N SER A 591 -2.79 31.75 -23.48
CA SER A 591 -2.23 31.99 -22.15
C SER A 591 -0.73 32.30 -22.16
N ALA A 592 0.04 31.69 -23.07
CA ALA A 592 1.45 32.04 -23.27
C ALA A 592 1.61 33.46 -23.81
N ALA A 593 0.73 33.90 -24.72
CA ALA A 593 0.72 35.26 -25.25
C ALA A 593 0.42 36.31 -24.17
N GLU A 594 -0.53 36.03 -23.26
CA GLU A 594 -0.84 36.89 -22.10
C GLU A 594 0.39 37.06 -21.19
N VAL A 595 1.10 35.97 -20.90
CA VAL A 595 2.30 36.03 -20.05
C VAL A 595 3.47 36.71 -20.76
N ALA A 596 3.61 36.54 -22.07
CA ALA A 596 4.62 37.25 -22.86
C ALA A 596 4.39 38.76 -22.85
N ASP A 597 3.14 39.21 -22.93
CA ASP A 597 2.75 40.62 -22.82
C ASP A 597 3.09 41.20 -21.43
N GLN A 598 2.80 40.46 -20.35
CA GLN A 598 3.16 40.84 -18.97
C GLN A 598 4.68 40.98 -18.73
N LEU A 599 5.49 40.36 -19.59
CA LEU A 599 6.96 40.37 -19.57
C LEU A 599 7.55 41.35 -20.59
N GLU A 600 6.72 42.19 -21.20
CA GLU A 600 7.10 43.25 -22.15
C GLU A 600 7.76 42.73 -23.45
N LEU A 601 7.43 41.50 -23.87
CA LEU A 601 7.93 40.89 -25.11
C LEU A 601 6.85 40.91 -26.20
N GLU A 602 6.78 42.01 -26.96
CA GLU A 602 5.79 42.21 -28.02
C GLU A 602 5.89 41.16 -29.13
N ASP A 603 7.08 40.98 -29.73
CA ASP A 603 7.28 40.09 -30.88
C ASP A 603 6.81 38.65 -30.61
N VAL A 604 7.16 38.15 -29.42
CA VAL A 604 6.82 36.81 -28.97
C VAL A 604 5.32 36.67 -28.71
N SER A 605 4.70 37.69 -28.10
CA SER A 605 3.25 37.71 -27.85
C SER A 605 2.46 37.69 -29.17
N TYR A 606 2.85 38.53 -30.13
CA TYR A 606 2.21 38.58 -31.45
C TYR A 606 2.34 37.25 -32.20
N GLU A 607 3.51 36.61 -32.17
CA GLU A 607 3.71 35.30 -32.80
C GLU A 607 2.80 34.22 -32.19
N PHE A 608 2.66 34.19 -30.85
CA PHE A 608 1.75 33.26 -30.19
C PHE A 608 0.27 33.50 -30.56
N PHE A 609 -0.17 34.76 -30.64
CA PHE A 609 -1.52 35.05 -31.12
C PHE A 609 -1.73 34.67 -32.59
N ALA A 610 -0.75 34.93 -33.45
CA ALA A 610 -0.82 34.55 -34.85
C ALA A 610 -0.99 33.03 -35.00
N GLN A 611 -0.22 32.24 -34.24
CA GLN A 611 -0.33 30.79 -34.24
C GLN A 611 -1.64 30.29 -33.61
N ALA A 612 -2.14 30.93 -32.55
CA ALA A 612 -3.46 30.62 -32.01
C ALA A 612 -4.56 30.81 -33.07
N PHE A 613 -4.49 31.87 -33.88
CA PHE A 613 -5.42 32.06 -34.99
C PHE A 613 -5.24 31.02 -36.10
N THR A 614 -4.01 30.60 -36.43
CA THR A 614 -3.78 29.49 -37.37
C THR A 614 -4.42 28.19 -36.88
N VAL A 615 -4.24 27.85 -35.60
CA VAL A 615 -4.88 26.66 -34.98
C VAL A 615 -6.41 26.76 -35.08
N TYR A 616 -6.98 27.93 -34.83
CA TYR A 616 -8.42 28.17 -34.96
C TYR A 616 -8.92 27.92 -36.40
N GLU A 617 -8.18 28.38 -37.41
CA GLU A 617 -8.56 28.22 -38.82
C GLU A 617 -8.42 26.78 -39.32
N GLU A 618 -7.36 26.07 -38.92
CA GLU A 618 -7.03 24.75 -39.46
C GLU A 618 -7.74 23.60 -38.74
N SER A 619 -7.93 23.70 -37.40
CA SER A 619 -8.26 22.54 -36.57
C SER A 619 -9.56 22.64 -35.78
N ILE A 620 -10.05 23.86 -35.47
CA ILE A 620 -11.29 24.04 -34.69
C ILE A 620 -12.49 24.14 -35.63
N SER A 621 -13.20 23.03 -35.82
CA SER A 621 -14.36 22.94 -36.71
C SER A 621 -15.72 23.00 -36.00
N ASP A 622 -15.79 22.65 -34.72
CA ASP A 622 -17.05 22.63 -33.98
C ASP A 622 -17.55 24.05 -33.63
N SER A 623 -18.81 24.34 -33.94
CA SER A 623 -19.39 25.68 -33.77
C SER A 623 -19.42 26.16 -32.32
N ARG A 624 -19.58 25.26 -31.34
CA ARG A 624 -19.58 25.66 -29.92
C ARG A 624 -18.16 25.98 -29.46
N SER A 625 -17.20 25.15 -29.86
CA SER A 625 -15.79 25.31 -29.54
C SER A 625 -15.20 26.57 -30.21
N GLN A 626 -15.59 26.86 -31.46
CA GLN A 626 -15.24 28.11 -32.14
C GLN A 626 -15.73 29.36 -31.39
N PHE A 627 -16.98 29.36 -30.91
CA PHE A 627 -17.50 30.49 -30.12
C PHE A 627 -16.74 30.66 -28.80
N GLN A 628 -16.43 29.58 -28.10
CA GLN A 628 -15.64 29.64 -26.86
C GLN A 628 -14.22 30.16 -27.12
N ALA A 629 -13.56 29.67 -28.17
CA ALA A 629 -12.23 30.10 -28.57
C ALA A 629 -12.17 31.61 -28.86
N VAL A 630 -13.14 32.13 -29.63
CA VAL A 630 -13.24 33.58 -29.92
C VAL A 630 -13.48 34.38 -28.64
N CYS A 631 -14.38 33.94 -27.75
CA CYS A 631 -14.61 34.61 -26.48
C CYS A 631 -13.36 34.64 -25.58
N GLN A 632 -12.60 33.54 -25.55
CA GLN A 632 -11.38 33.41 -24.75
C GLN A 632 -10.27 34.31 -25.28
N VAL A 633 -10.01 34.30 -26.60
CA VAL A 633 -9.01 35.20 -27.19
C VAL A 633 -9.42 36.66 -27.07
N ALA A 634 -10.70 36.99 -27.23
CA ALA A 634 -11.17 38.36 -26.99
C ALA A 634 -10.92 38.80 -25.54
N GLY A 635 -11.18 37.92 -24.56
CA GLY A 635 -10.91 38.18 -23.15
C GLY A 635 -9.41 38.32 -22.83
N VAL A 636 -8.55 37.54 -23.50
CA VAL A 636 -7.09 37.65 -23.35
C VAL A 636 -6.56 38.94 -23.99
N LEU A 637 -6.99 39.26 -25.22
CA LEU A 637 -6.60 40.49 -25.91
C LEU A 637 -7.01 41.75 -25.14
N GLN A 638 -8.18 41.74 -24.48
CA GLN A 638 -8.59 42.87 -23.65
C GLN A 638 -7.63 43.12 -22.46
N ARG A 639 -6.96 42.07 -21.96
CA ARG A 639 -5.98 42.15 -20.87
C ARG A 639 -4.59 42.54 -21.34
N THR A 640 -4.27 42.40 -22.63
CA THR A 640 -2.97 42.77 -23.17
C THR A 640 -2.83 44.29 -23.30
N ARG A 641 -1.66 44.83 -22.95
CA ARG A 641 -1.40 46.27 -22.92
C ARG A 641 -0.13 46.71 -23.62
N ASN A 642 0.83 45.80 -23.82
CA ASN A 642 2.16 46.15 -24.32
C ASN A 642 2.31 45.93 -25.83
N LEU A 643 1.25 45.55 -26.53
CA LEU A 643 1.23 45.46 -28.00
C LEU A 643 1.19 46.87 -28.61
N SER A 644 1.91 47.07 -29.71
CA SER A 644 1.78 48.29 -30.52
C SER A 644 0.37 48.43 -31.06
N THR A 645 -0.05 49.67 -31.31
CA THR A 645 -1.39 49.99 -31.82
C THR A 645 -1.68 49.31 -33.16
N GLU A 646 -0.67 49.16 -34.02
CA GLU A 646 -0.82 48.51 -35.34
C GLU A 646 -0.99 47.00 -35.19
N SER A 647 -0.12 46.35 -34.40
CA SER A 647 -0.23 44.92 -34.11
C SER A 647 -1.56 44.59 -33.43
N TYR A 648 -1.97 45.40 -32.44
CA TYR A 648 -3.24 45.22 -31.75
C TYR A 648 -4.44 45.38 -32.69
N ASP A 649 -4.49 46.42 -33.53
CA ASP A 649 -5.59 46.65 -34.48
C ASP A 649 -5.75 45.48 -35.48
N THR A 650 -4.63 44.90 -35.93
CA THR A 650 -4.67 43.73 -36.83
C THR A 650 -5.28 42.50 -36.14
N LEU A 651 -4.94 42.24 -34.87
CA LEU A 651 -5.42 41.09 -34.10
C LEU A 651 -6.90 41.25 -33.73
N ILE A 652 -7.33 42.41 -33.26
CA ILE A 652 -8.73 42.65 -32.89
C ILE A 652 -9.64 42.63 -34.13
N THR A 653 -9.17 43.14 -35.27
CA THR A 653 -9.93 43.09 -36.54
C THR A 653 -10.10 41.65 -37.01
N LYS A 654 -9.07 40.80 -36.90
CA LYS A 654 -9.17 39.36 -37.17
C LYS A 654 -10.12 38.66 -36.20
N CYS A 655 -10.01 38.92 -34.90
CA CYS A 655 -10.90 38.36 -33.87
C CYS A 655 -12.37 38.72 -34.14
N ALA A 656 -12.65 39.99 -34.44
CA ALA A 656 -13.98 40.46 -34.81
C ALA A 656 -14.48 39.82 -36.12
N LEU A 657 -13.59 39.62 -37.11
CA LEU A 657 -13.93 38.91 -38.34
C LEU A 657 -14.35 37.46 -38.07
N TYR A 658 -13.62 36.72 -37.24
CA TYR A 658 -13.97 35.35 -36.87
C TYR A 658 -15.29 35.28 -36.11
N GLY A 659 -15.51 36.16 -35.14
CA GLY A 659 -16.80 36.29 -34.45
C GLY A 659 -17.95 36.56 -35.43
N SER A 660 -17.69 37.34 -36.48
CA SER A 660 -18.67 37.63 -37.52
C SER A 660 -18.85 36.53 -38.58
N LYS A 661 -17.99 35.52 -38.62
CA LYS A 661 -18.09 34.37 -39.54
C LYS A 661 -18.71 33.13 -38.88
N LEU A 662 -19.06 33.20 -37.60
CA LEU A 662 -19.76 32.12 -36.90
C LEU A 662 -21.09 31.76 -37.58
N LEU A 663 -21.39 30.47 -37.67
CA LEU A 663 -22.57 29.94 -38.36
C LEU A 663 -23.87 30.22 -37.59
N LYS A 664 -23.85 30.07 -36.26
CA LYS A 664 -25.02 30.30 -35.41
C LYS A 664 -25.22 31.80 -35.18
N LYS A 665 -26.40 32.31 -35.55
CA LYS A 665 -26.76 33.73 -35.43
C LYS A 665 -26.73 34.25 -33.98
N SER A 666 -27.15 33.44 -33.02
CA SER A 666 -27.06 33.77 -31.59
C SER A 666 -25.63 34.01 -31.14
N ASP A 667 -24.74 33.10 -31.51
CA ASP A 667 -23.34 33.11 -31.08
C ASP A 667 -22.56 34.18 -31.85
N GLN A 668 -22.89 34.38 -33.13
CA GLN A 668 -22.41 35.48 -33.96
C GLN A 668 -22.78 36.85 -33.35
N CYS A 669 -24.03 37.04 -32.94
CA CYS A 669 -24.48 38.28 -32.29
C CYS A 669 -23.69 38.55 -31.01
N ARG A 670 -23.58 37.52 -30.14
CA ARG A 670 -22.82 37.60 -28.89
C ARG A 670 -21.35 37.89 -29.09
N ALA A 671 -20.70 37.20 -30.02
CA ALA A 671 -19.30 37.43 -30.32
C ALA A 671 -19.06 38.85 -30.87
N VAL A 672 -19.95 39.37 -31.71
CA VAL A 672 -19.79 40.70 -32.33
C VAL A 672 -19.99 41.83 -31.31
N TYR A 673 -20.98 41.75 -30.42
CA TYR A 673 -21.09 42.75 -29.36
C TYR A 673 -20.00 42.59 -28.30
N LEU A 674 -19.49 41.38 -28.02
CA LEU A 674 -18.35 41.21 -27.12
C LEU A 674 -17.06 41.77 -27.72
N ALA A 675 -16.86 41.62 -29.03
CA ALA A 675 -15.75 42.23 -29.75
C ALA A 675 -15.75 43.77 -29.63
N SER A 676 -16.90 44.39 -29.35
CA SER A 676 -16.95 45.84 -29.11
C SER A 676 -16.03 46.29 -27.96
N HIS A 677 -15.81 45.42 -26.96
CA HIS A 677 -14.93 45.70 -25.82
C HIS A 677 -13.45 45.75 -26.20
N LEU A 678 -13.06 45.18 -27.35
CA LEU A 678 -11.68 45.20 -27.82
C LEU A 678 -11.23 46.60 -28.26
N TRP A 679 -12.14 47.39 -28.80
CA TRP A 679 -11.90 48.79 -29.18
C TRP A 679 -12.13 49.78 -28.03
N TRP A 680 -12.50 49.28 -26.84
CA TRP A 680 -12.77 50.09 -25.67
C TRP A 680 -12.00 49.57 -24.45
N GLY A 681 -10.76 50.05 -24.30
CA GLY A 681 -9.89 49.70 -23.19
C GLY A 681 -10.53 50.06 -21.84
N THR A 682 -10.84 49.03 -21.06
CA THR A 682 -11.31 49.13 -19.67
C THR A 682 -10.13 49.14 -18.72
N GLU A 683 -10.18 49.90 -17.62
CA GLU A 683 -9.11 49.90 -16.62
C GLU A 683 -8.98 48.52 -15.96
N LEU A 684 -7.76 47.97 -15.92
CA LEU A 684 -7.49 46.78 -15.14
C LEU A 684 -7.13 47.17 -13.69
N PRO A 685 -7.46 46.35 -12.68
CA PRO A 685 -7.08 46.61 -11.29
C PRO A 685 -5.57 46.73 -11.04
N SER A 686 -4.75 46.29 -12.01
CA SER A 686 -3.28 46.32 -11.96
C SER A 686 -2.68 47.59 -12.59
N ASP A 687 -3.48 48.42 -13.25
CA ASP A 687 -3.01 49.66 -13.85
C ASP A 687 -2.87 50.73 -12.75
N ALA A 688 -1.75 51.46 -12.74
CA ALA A 688 -1.54 52.55 -11.78
C ALA A 688 -2.64 53.62 -11.95
N PRO A 689 -3.18 54.18 -10.84
CA PRO A 689 -4.22 55.20 -10.92
C PRO A 689 -3.66 56.43 -11.65
N GLY A 690 -4.15 56.71 -12.86
CA GLY A 690 -3.70 57.81 -13.72
C GLY A 690 -3.34 57.45 -15.17
N SER A 691 -3.39 56.16 -15.57
CA SER A 691 -3.12 55.73 -16.96
C SER A 691 -4.30 55.93 -17.95
N GLU A 692 -5.23 56.86 -17.68
CA GLU A 692 -6.39 57.11 -18.56
C GLU A 692 -5.99 57.55 -19.98
N GLY A 693 -4.81 58.17 -20.14
CA GLY A 693 -4.33 58.71 -21.42
C GLY A 693 -3.75 57.69 -22.41
N SER A 694 -3.52 56.44 -22.00
CA SER A 694 -2.88 55.40 -22.83
C SER A 694 -3.84 54.29 -23.28
N LEU A 695 -5.13 54.37 -22.93
CA LEU A 695 -6.11 53.33 -23.23
C LEU A 695 -6.62 53.47 -24.66
N TYR A 696 -6.60 52.37 -25.42
CA TYR A 696 -7.14 52.30 -26.78
C TYR A 696 -8.66 52.48 -26.75
N ARG A 697 -9.17 53.62 -27.25
CA ARG A 697 -10.60 53.97 -27.21
C ARG A 697 -11.08 54.50 -28.57
N ASP A 698 -11.76 53.65 -29.33
CA ASP A 698 -12.37 53.98 -30.62
C ASP A 698 -13.90 53.89 -30.58
N GLY A 699 -14.56 54.95 -30.09
CA GLY A 699 -16.01 54.98 -29.92
C GLY A 699 -16.83 54.74 -31.21
N LYS A 700 -16.29 55.09 -32.38
CA LYS A 700 -16.95 54.84 -33.68
C LYS A 700 -17.01 53.36 -34.04
N ARG A 701 -15.91 52.62 -33.83
CA ARG A 701 -15.84 51.17 -34.08
C ARG A 701 -16.74 50.38 -33.13
N VAL A 702 -16.81 50.82 -31.87
CA VAL A 702 -17.75 50.27 -30.88
C VAL A 702 -19.19 50.38 -31.40
N LEU A 703 -19.59 51.56 -31.89
CA LEU A 703 -20.92 51.77 -32.43
C LEU A 703 -21.19 50.92 -33.68
N GLU A 704 -20.22 50.82 -34.61
CA GLU A 704 -20.32 49.95 -35.79
C GLU A 704 -20.60 48.49 -35.40
N CYS A 705 -19.97 48.01 -34.34
CA CYS A 705 -20.12 46.63 -33.88
C CYS A 705 -21.44 46.39 -33.16
N LEU A 706 -21.89 47.34 -32.35
CA LEU A 706 -23.23 47.29 -31.75
C LEU A 706 -24.33 47.33 -32.81
N GLN A 707 -24.20 48.17 -33.85
CA GLN A 707 -25.14 48.21 -34.97
C GLN A 707 -25.09 46.93 -35.82
N ARG A 708 -23.91 46.33 -35.97
CA ARG A 708 -23.78 45.04 -36.64
C ARG A 708 -24.41 43.91 -35.81
N ALA A 709 -24.20 43.89 -34.50
CA ALA A 709 -24.85 42.93 -33.59
C ALA A 709 -26.38 43.06 -33.65
N LEU A 710 -26.90 44.30 -33.67
CA LEU A 710 -28.33 44.56 -33.83
C LEU A 710 -28.89 43.96 -35.12
N ARG A 711 -28.24 44.20 -36.27
CA ARG A 711 -28.62 43.59 -37.56
C ARG A 711 -28.58 42.06 -37.55
N VAL A 712 -27.65 41.47 -36.80
CA VAL A 712 -27.56 40.01 -36.67
C VAL A 712 -28.68 39.47 -35.78
N ALA A 713 -29.05 40.19 -34.71
CA ALA A 713 -30.21 39.87 -33.87
C ALA A 713 -31.52 39.99 -34.67
N ASP A 714 -31.71 41.05 -35.47
CA ASP A 714 -32.86 41.20 -36.38
C ASP A 714 -32.96 40.05 -37.41
N ALA A 715 -31.82 39.51 -37.84
CA ALA A 715 -31.76 38.39 -38.77
C ALA A 715 -31.99 37.02 -38.12
N CYS A 716 -32.24 36.95 -36.81
CA CYS A 716 -32.63 35.72 -36.13
C CYS A 716 -34.09 35.39 -36.44
N MET A 717 -34.34 34.17 -36.96
CA MET A 717 -35.70 33.71 -37.28
C MET A 717 -36.55 33.43 -36.03
N ASP A 718 -35.91 33.10 -34.91
CA ASP A 718 -36.58 32.89 -33.61
C ASP A 718 -36.72 34.23 -32.89
N GLN A 719 -37.96 34.71 -32.84
CA GLN A 719 -38.34 35.98 -32.24
C GLN A 719 -38.07 36.01 -30.73
N SER A 720 -38.21 34.89 -30.02
CA SER A 720 -37.94 34.82 -28.57
C SER A 720 -36.46 35.01 -28.24
N LEU A 721 -35.60 34.38 -29.04
CA LEU A 721 -34.15 34.50 -28.93
C LEU A 721 -33.67 35.88 -29.40
N SER A 722 -34.30 36.44 -30.44
CA SER A 722 -34.05 37.79 -30.93
C SER A 722 -34.31 38.85 -29.84
N VAL A 723 -35.46 38.77 -29.16
CA VAL A 723 -35.80 39.64 -28.03
C VAL A 723 -34.78 39.51 -26.90
N GLN A 724 -34.36 38.28 -26.55
CA GLN A 724 -33.31 38.09 -25.55
C GLN A 724 -32.00 38.78 -25.96
N LEU A 725 -31.58 38.66 -27.22
CA LEU A 725 -30.37 39.29 -27.74
C LEU A 725 -30.47 40.82 -27.76
N PHE A 726 -31.65 41.39 -28.07
CA PHE A 726 -31.85 42.84 -27.98
C PHE A 726 -31.68 43.36 -26.55
N VAL A 727 -32.20 42.65 -25.55
CA VAL A 727 -32.00 43.01 -24.13
C VAL A 727 -30.52 42.90 -23.74
N GLU A 728 -29.80 41.86 -24.19
CA GLU A 728 -28.35 41.74 -23.99
C GLU A 728 -27.59 42.91 -24.63
N ILE A 729 -27.94 43.30 -25.87
CA ILE A 729 -27.35 44.44 -26.57
C ILE A 729 -27.66 45.75 -25.82
N LEU A 730 -28.89 45.94 -25.35
CA LEU A 730 -29.29 47.11 -24.57
C LEU A 730 -28.39 47.29 -23.33
N ASN A 731 -28.10 46.20 -22.62
CA ASN A 731 -27.17 46.24 -21.49
C ASN A 731 -25.76 46.71 -21.91
N GLN A 732 -25.28 46.32 -23.10
CA GLN A 732 -23.99 46.82 -23.62
C GLN A 732 -24.05 48.30 -23.99
N TYR A 733 -25.15 48.78 -24.57
CA TYR A 733 -25.35 50.21 -24.84
C TYR A 733 -25.33 51.04 -23.54
N VAL A 734 -26.01 50.55 -22.50
CA VAL A 734 -26.01 51.17 -21.16
C VAL A 734 -24.60 51.22 -20.58
N TYR A 735 -23.84 50.12 -20.68
CA TYR A 735 -22.45 50.06 -20.22
C TYR A 735 -21.54 51.11 -20.88
N TYR A 736 -21.58 51.23 -22.22
CA TYR A 736 -20.75 52.22 -22.93
C TYR A 736 -21.19 53.66 -22.68
N PHE A 737 -22.49 53.87 -22.45
CA PHE A 737 -23.02 55.18 -22.10
C PHE A 737 -22.54 55.61 -20.70
N GLU A 738 -22.55 54.70 -19.72
CA GLU A 738 -22.00 54.94 -18.37
C GLU A 738 -20.50 55.28 -18.42
N ARG A 739 -19.73 54.56 -19.25
CA ARG A 739 -18.29 54.82 -19.44
C ARG A 739 -17.97 56.09 -20.26
N GLY A 740 -18.98 56.86 -20.65
CA GLY A 740 -18.80 58.16 -21.30
C GLY A 740 -18.43 58.10 -22.78
N ASN A 741 -18.81 57.04 -23.51
CA ASN A 741 -18.59 56.97 -24.95
C ASN A 741 -19.45 58.01 -25.70
N SER A 742 -18.82 59.05 -26.23
CA SER A 742 -19.50 60.14 -26.94
C SER A 742 -20.22 59.73 -28.23
N ALA A 743 -19.86 58.58 -28.81
CA ALA A 743 -20.50 58.06 -30.02
C ALA A 743 -21.86 57.39 -29.73
N VAL A 744 -22.07 56.88 -28.52
CA VAL A 744 -23.32 56.25 -28.10
C VAL A 744 -24.26 57.33 -27.58
N THR A 745 -25.26 57.68 -28.38
CA THR A 745 -26.24 58.72 -28.02
C THR A 745 -27.51 58.12 -27.40
N VAL A 746 -28.20 58.91 -26.59
CA VAL A 746 -29.48 58.57 -25.96
C VAL A 746 -30.53 58.12 -26.98
N LYS A 747 -30.45 58.60 -28.23
CA LYS A 747 -31.35 58.21 -29.32
C LYS A 747 -31.31 56.70 -29.62
N TYR A 748 -30.13 56.09 -29.60
CA TYR A 748 -30.00 54.65 -29.84
C TYR A 748 -30.51 53.83 -28.66
N LEU A 749 -30.39 54.36 -27.44
CA LEU A 749 -30.86 53.71 -26.23
C LEU A 749 -32.40 53.70 -26.19
N ASN A 750 -33.03 54.86 -26.37
CA ASN A 750 -34.50 54.98 -26.42
C ASN A 750 -35.08 54.16 -27.58
N GLY A 751 -34.48 54.25 -28.77
CA GLY A 751 -34.94 53.49 -29.94
C GLY A 751 -34.86 51.98 -29.75
N LEU A 752 -33.86 51.47 -29.03
CA LEU A 752 -33.75 50.04 -28.71
C LEU A 752 -34.75 49.62 -27.64
N ILE A 753 -35.05 50.48 -26.65
CA ILE A 753 -36.07 50.19 -25.64
C ILE A 753 -37.46 50.11 -26.28
N GLU A 754 -37.81 51.09 -27.14
CA GLU A 754 -39.07 51.09 -27.90
C GLU A 754 -39.18 49.84 -28.80
N LEU A 755 -38.07 49.46 -29.46
CA LEU A 755 -38.03 48.24 -30.28
C LEU A 755 -38.29 46.97 -29.47
N ILE A 756 -37.74 46.86 -28.26
CA ILE A 756 -37.96 45.70 -27.38
C ILE A 756 -39.41 45.68 -26.86
N GLN A 757 -39.97 46.82 -26.45
CA GLN A 757 -41.37 46.92 -26.02
C GLN A 757 -42.33 46.50 -27.13
N ASN A 758 -42.15 47.03 -28.34
CA ASN A 758 -42.97 46.68 -29.50
C ASN A 758 -42.91 45.18 -29.83
N ASN A 759 -41.73 44.56 -29.77
CA ASN A 759 -41.59 43.12 -30.01
C ASN A 759 -42.16 42.26 -28.86
N LEU A 760 -42.16 42.75 -27.62
CA LEU A 760 -42.76 42.06 -26.47
C LEU A 760 -44.29 42.14 -26.44
N ASP A 761 -44.85 43.22 -26.98
CA ASP A 761 -46.30 43.50 -27.04
C ASP A 761 -46.99 42.86 -28.26
N ASN A 762 -46.28 42.74 -29.39
CA ASN A 762 -46.82 42.15 -30.62
C ASN A 762 -47.02 40.62 -30.56
N ASP A 763 -46.34 39.89 -29.66
CA ASP A 763 -46.35 38.42 -29.60
C ASP A 763 -47.31 37.88 -28.51
N THR A 764 -48.61 38.12 -28.66
CA THR A 764 -49.64 37.54 -27.76
C THR A 764 -49.99 36.07 -28.07
N GLU A 765 -49.49 35.48 -29.17
CA GLU A 765 -49.88 34.11 -29.60
C GLU A 765 -48.80 33.02 -29.47
N LEU A 766 -47.54 33.36 -29.16
CA LEU A 766 -46.48 32.37 -28.89
C LEU A 766 -45.97 32.55 -27.45
N VAL A 767 -45.93 31.46 -26.70
CA VAL A 767 -45.48 31.41 -25.29
C VAL A 767 -43.98 31.76 -25.24
N ILE A 768 -43.66 33.05 -25.22
CA ILE A 768 -42.30 33.51 -24.88
C ILE A 768 -42.07 33.11 -23.41
N PRO A 769 -40.94 32.43 -23.09
CA PRO A 769 -40.58 32.14 -21.70
C PRO A 769 -40.60 33.43 -20.85
N ASP A 770 -40.98 33.35 -19.58
CA ASP A 770 -40.98 34.50 -18.65
C ASP A 770 -39.61 35.18 -18.48
N GLY A 771 -38.53 34.54 -18.93
CA GLY A 771 -37.14 34.95 -18.73
C GLY A 771 -36.78 36.31 -19.35
N PRO A 772 -36.90 36.51 -20.68
CA PRO A 772 -36.57 37.77 -21.34
C PRO A 772 -37.37 38.97 -20.82
N ARG A 773 -38.66 38.79 -20.51
CA ARG A 773 -39.52 39.83 -19.91
C ARG A 773 -39.02 40.27 -18.54
N LYS A 774 -38.69 39.32 -17.66
CA LYS A 774 -38.11 39.61 -16.33
C LYS A 774 -36.71 40.23 -16.44
N HIS A 775 -35.90 39.81 -17.41
CA HIS A 775 -34.58 40.38 -17.64
C HIS A 775 -34.69 41.84 -18.10
N PHE A 776 -35.58 42.13 -19.04
CA PHE A 776 -35.84 43.50 -19.51
C PHE A 776 -36.35 44.42 -18.41
N GLN A 777 -37.30 43.97 -17.58
CA GLN A 777 -37.77 44.75 -16.43
C GLN A 777 -36.64 45.10 -15.45
N ARG A 778 -35.75 44.13 -15.15
CA ARG A 778 -34.58 44.38 -14.31
C ARG A 778 -33.61 45.37 -14.94
N THR A 779 -33.42 45.34 -16.26
CA THR A 779 -32.61 46.33 -16.96
C THR A 779 -33.24 47.73 -16.86
N LEU A 780 -34.56 47.86 -16.99
CA LEU A 780 -35.25 49.14 -16.81
C LEU A 780 -35.14 49.67 -15.37
N ASP A 781 -35.27 48.79 -14.38
CA ASP A 781 -35.05 49.12 -12.96
C ASP A 781 -33.60 49.55 -12.69
N TYR A 782 -32.64 48.99 -13.41
CA TYR A 782 -31.24 49.38 -13.30
C TYR A 782 -30.99 50.76 -13.94
N ILE A 783 -31.55 51.01 -15.13
CA ILE A 783 -31.45 52.32 -15.78
C ILE A 783 -32.16 53.39 -14.94
N SER A 784 -33.29 53.09 -14.28
CA SER A 784 -33.98 54.04 -13.40
C SER A 784 -33.15 54.41 -12.16
N ARG A 785 -32.42 53.45 -11.57
CA ARG A 785 -31.44 53.74 -10.51
C ARG A 785 -30.29 54.60 -11.01
N LEU A 786 -29.78 54.33 -12.22
CA LEU A 786 -28.69 55.13 -12.81
C LEU A 786 -29.11 56.58 -13.11
N LYS A 787 -30.39 56.82 -13.43
CA LYS A 787 -30.95 58.18 -13.57
C LYS A 787 -30.86 59.00 -12.28
N GLU A 788 -30.92 58.35 -11.13
CA GLU A 788 -30.81 59.03 -9.83
C GLU A 788 -29.36 59.46 -9.54
N THR A 789 -28.37 58.81 -10.17
CA THR A 789 -26.94 59.02 -9.91
C THR A 789 -26.19 59.82 -10.97
N ASP A 790 -26.60 59.75 -12.24
CA ASP A 790 -25.90 60.39 -13.37
C ASP A 790 -26.87 61.18 -14.27
N GLU A 791 -26.67 62.51 -14.35
CA GLU A 791 -27.53 63.45 -15.09
C GLU A 791 -27.61 63.14 -16.59
N ARG A 792 -26.62 62.42 -17.16
CA ARG A 792 -26.62 62.04 -18.59
C ARG A 792 -27.75 61.07 -18.92
N PHE A 793 -28.14 60.22 -17.97
CA PHE A 793 -29.25 59.28 -18.14
C PHE A 793 -30.63 59.93 -17.98
N ALA A 794 -30.71 61.18 -17.47
CA ALA A 794 -31.98 61.89 -17.29
C ALA A 794 -32.74 62.14 -18.61
N GLN A 795 -32.04 62.12 -19.75
CA GLN A 795 -32.63 62.25 -21.09
C GLN A 795 -33.16 60.93 -21.67
N ALA A 796 -32.86 59.79 -21.05
CA ALA A 796 -33.38 58.50 -21.50
C ALA A 796 -34.86 58.39 -21.08
N SER A 797 -35.76 58.18 -22.03
CA SER A 797 -37.21 58.08 -21.80
C SER A 797 -37.72 56.86 -22.55
N TRP A 798 -38.54 56.05 -21.89
CA TRP A 798 -39.12 54.82 -22.43
C TRP A 798 -40.55 54.63 -22.01
#